data_AF-A0A8C7SUT2-F1
#
_entry.id   AF-A0A8C7SUT2-F1
#
_cell.length_a   1.000
_cell.length_b   1.000
_cell.length_c   1.000
_cell.angle_alpha   90.00
_cell.angle_beta   90.00
_cell.angle_gamma   90.00
#
_symmetry.space_group_name_H-M   'P 1'
#
loop_
_entity.id
_entity.type
_entity.pdbx_description
1 polymer ?
#
loop_
_entity_poly.entity_id
_entity_poly.type
_entity_poly.pdbx_seq_one_letter_code
_entity_poly.pdbx_strand_id
1 'polypeptide(L)'
;MYEIMEEEEFEFEAVELPDITVELPDIACCFCPQAEFNGKSDSLFFNDGVRRIDFVLVYEDEDMKEIDKNRTFQKRKVSASLMKMGMELEAARSVVDEKLLFVKVHMPWDVLCTYAEVLHIKLPIQPNDLCTTSSPFNFLSCITKHFYPSEDLIAKETEYFTAPFEKDRLEYFYVKDRDLFFTPSMRSRMAYYILSRAPYEVRGNIKKFGVTKLLDGGVYKAAYPLHDCRFNVRSKEDECPNERYLLYNEWAHPKSFYKMQPLDLIRKYYGEKIGIYFAWLGFYTAMLALAAIVGLGCFIYGYTTQETSTWSKEVCDPLIGGNIVMCPQCDKECTYWRLNSTCESSKAKEKVPYTACGRCIRVSLGIGTVLFWIVLILASVVAIIVYRLAVFFSFSTRLQSDLKELEPFKEYVTAQMATSVTASIISFVVIMVLNILYERVAIWITDFELPRTKTDYENSLTLKMFLFQFVNYYSSCFYIAFAKGKVVGYPGQPVYLLGKYRNEECDPGGCLIELTTQLTVIMGGKAIWNNIQEVLLPWMKNLIFRYCTRVGSEKVIPRWEQDYQLQPIGKLGLFYEYLEMVIQFGFVTLFVASFPLAPVLALVNNLFEIRVDAWKIVTQFRRMVPEKAQDIGAWQPILQGVAILAVASNAMIIAFTSDMIPRLVYYWSFSVYPYGDHSSHTMQGYINNTLSVFDIQDFSNKNIEISDTHQDTTDNMNTVSTTGM
;
A
#
# COMPACT_ATOMS: atom_id res chain seq x y z
N MET A 1 -26.66 -20.89 -29.36
CA MET A 1 -25.84 -22.11 -29.44
C MET A 1 -24.42 -21.62 -29.65
N TYR A 2 -23.64 -21.59 -28.58
CA TYR A 2 -22.24 -21.14 -28.60
C TYR A 2 -21.41 -22.35 -28.22
N GLU A 3 -20.61 -22.83 -29.16
CA GLU A 3 -19.58 -23.83 -28.86
C GLU A 3 -18.40 -23.09 -28.25
N ILE A 4 -17.99 -23.53 -27.07
CA ILE A 4 -16.77 -23.06 -26.41
C ILE A 4 -15.63 -23.84 -27.07
N MET A 5 -14.75 -23.16 -27.79
CA MET A 5 -13.48 -23.74 -28.17
C MET A 5 -12.65 -23.92 -26.91
N GLU A 6 -12.29 -25.16 -26.59
CA GLU A 6 -11.37 -25.48 -25.51
C GLU A 6 -9.97 -24.94 -25.90
N GLU A 7 -9.41 -24.04 -25.10
CA GLU A 7 -7.99 -23.71 -25.18
C GLU A 7 -7.21 -24.89 -24.57
N GLU A 8 -6.49 -25.64 -25.41
CA GLU A 8 -5.62 -26.72 -24.93
C GLU A 8 -4.54 -26.14 -23.99
N GLU A 9 -4.43 -26.68 -22.77
CA GLU A 9 -3.29 -26.40 -21.88
C GLU A 9 -2.02 -26.99 -22.50
N PHE A 10 -1.34 -26.21 -23.33
CA PHE A 10 -0.01 -26.57 -23.84
C PHE A 10 0.95 -26.71 -22.67
N GLU A 11 1.38 -27.94 -22.37
CA GLU A 11 2.38 -28.20 -21.34
C GLU A 11 3.64 -27.39 -21.64
N PHE A 12 4.21 -26.78 -20.59
CA PHE A 12 5.51 -26.15 -20.65
C PHE A 12 6.61 -27.21 -20.79
N GLU A 13 6.81 -27.72 -22.01
CA GLU A 13 8.06 -28.41 -22.34
C GLU A 13 9.22 -27.47 -22.02
N ALA A 14 10.10 -27.92 -21.12
CA ALA A 14 11.28 -27.18 -20.77
C ALA A 14 12.27 -27.30 -21.92
N VAL A 15 12.21 -26.36 -22.87
CA VAL A 15 13.15 -26.27 -24.01
C VAL A 15 14.58 -26.32 -23.47
N GLU A 16 15.21 -27.48 -23.64
CA GLU A 16 16.59 -27.70 -23.26
C GLU A 16 17.47 -26.90 -24.22
N LEU A 17 17.88 -25.71 -23.78
CA LEU A 17 18.99 -24.98 -24.37
C LEU A 17 20.16 -25.97 -24.52
N PRO A 18 20.71 -26.15 -25.74
CA PRO A 18 21.66 -27.23 -26.02
C PRO A 18 22.79 -27.20 -24.99
N ASP A 19 22.95 -28.27 -24.20
CA ASP A 19 23.77 -28.19 -22.99
C ASP A 19 25.22 -27.91 -23.38
N ILE A 20 25.68 -26.69 -23.08
CA ILE A 20 27.01 -26.21 -23.48
C ILE A 20 28.06 -26.79 -22.52
N THR A 21 28.18 -28.13 -22.54
CA THR A 21 29.21 -28.94 -21.88
C THR A 21 30.54 -28.79 -22.61
N VAL A 22 31.04 -27.55 -22.60
CA VAL A 22 32.34 -27.18 -23.15
C VAL A 22 33.14 -26.61 -22.00
N GLU A 23 34.24 -27.29 -21.68
CA GLU A 23 35.22 -26.86 -20.68
C GLU A 23 35.63 -25.40 -20.95
N LEU A 24 35.80 -24.60 -19.89
CA LEU A 24 36.21 -23.21 -20.01
C LEU A 24 37.67 -23.17 -20.54
N PRO A 25 37.94 -22.72 -21.78
CA PRO A 25 39.30 -22.62 -22.29
C PRO A 25 40.07 -21.52 -21.55
N ASP A 26 41.38 -21.46 -21.77
CA ASP A 26 42.29 -20.63 -20.98
C ASP A 26 41.85 -19.17 -20.83
N ILE A 27 41.69 -18.77 -19.57
CA ILE A 27 41.08 -17.50 -19.12
C ILE A 27 41.99 -16.28 -19.43
N ALA A 28 43.12 -16.48 -20.12
CA ALA A 28 44.14 -15.48 -20.41
C ALA A 28 43.68 -14.37 -21.36
N CYS A 29 42.84 -14.67 -22.36
CA CYS A 29 42.57 -13.75 -23.48
C CYS A 29 41.26 -12.93 -23.36
N CYS A 30 40.38 -13.23 -22.39
CA CYS A 30 39.08 -12.55 -22.25
C CYS A 30 39.17 -11.27 -21.40
N PHE A 31 39.78 -10.22 -21.94
CA PHE A 31 39.67 -8.86 -21.40
C PHE A 31 38.51 -8.12 -22.08
N CYS A 32 37.63 -7.48 -21.30
CA CYS A 32 36.70 -6.50 -21.86
C CYS A 32 37.51 -5.31 -22.42
N PRO A 33 37.21 -4.82 -23.64
CA PRO A 33 37.87 -3.63 -24.17
C PRO A 33 37.58 -2.43 -23.26
N GLN A 34 38.65 -1.77 -22.80
CA GLN A 34 38.54 -0.55 -22.02
C GLN A 34 38.48 0.66 -22.97
N ALA A 35 37.53 1.56 -22.73
CA ALA A 35 37.31 2.75 -23.53
C ALA A 35 37.23 3.99 -22.61
N GLU A 36 37.92 5.05 -22.99
CA GLU A 36 37.90 6.33 -22.27
C GLU A 36 36.58 7.09 -22.51
N PHE A 37 36.28 8.08 -21.68
CA PHE A 37 35.02 8.82 -21.83
C PHE A 37 35.03 9.75 -23.06
N ASN A 38 34.11 9.53 -24.01
CA ASN A 38 34.00 10.26 -25.27
C ASN A 38 33.45 11.71 -25.15
N GLY A 39 33.22 12.22 -23.94
CA GLY A 39 32.70 13.57 -23.69
C GLY A 39 31.20 13.78 -23.91
N LYS A 40 30.46 12.81 -24.49
CA LYS A 40 29.00 12.93 -24.70
C LYS A 40 28.25 12.74 -23.37
N SER A 41 27.43 13.71 -22.96
CA SER A 41 26.74 13.64 -21.67
C SER A 41 25.54 12.69 -21.65
N ASP A 42 24.81 12.58 -22.77
CA ASP A 42 23.53 11.88 -22.81
C ASP A 42 23.44 10.74 -23.84
N SER A 43 24.59 10.30 -24.36
CA SER A 43 24.68 9.20 -25.33
C SER A 43 24.23 7.85 -24.75
N LEU A 44 23.34 7.18 -25.48
CA LEU A 44 22.82 5.83 -25.18
C LEU A 44 23.56 4.72 -25.92
N PHE A 45 24.66 5.06 -26.59
CA PHE A 45 25.45 4.16 -27.42
C PHE A 45 26.86 3.97 -26.83
N PHE A 46 27.54 2.94 -27.32
CA PHE A 46 28.96 2.68 -27.13
C PHE A 46 29.77 3.83 -27.76
N ASN A 47 31.09 3.83 -27.54
CA ASN A 47 31.93 4.94 -28.01
C ASN A 47 31.99 5.07 -29.55
N ASP A 48 31.55 4.05 -30.29
CA ASP A 48 31.39 4.04 -31.75
C ASP A 48 30.13 4.77 -32.25
N GLY A 49 29.14 5.04 -31.40
CA GLY A 49 27.85 5.62 -31.80
C GLY A 49 26.89 4.66 -32.52
N VAL A 50 27.21 3.37 -32.64
CA VAL A 50 26.41 2.36 -33.35
C VAL A 50 25.75 1.38 -32.38
N ARG A 51 26.49 0.86 -31.39
CA ARG A 51 26.00 -0.19 -30.50
C ARG A 51 25.26 0.39 -29.29
N ARG A 52 23.96 0.12 -29.17
CA ARG A 52 23.12 0.65 -28.07
C ARG A 52 23.43 -0.02 -26.72
N ILE A 53 23.52 0.76 -25.64
CA ILE A 53 23.66 0.24 -24.28
C ILE A 53 22.30 -0.29 -23.79
N ASP A 54 22.17 -1.61 -23.67
CA ASP A 54 20.95 -2.29 -23.23
C ASP A 54 20.91 -2.54 -21.72
N PHE A 55 22.10 -2.65 -21.10
CA PHE A 55 22.29 -2.83 -19.67
C PHE A 55 23.64 -2.27 -19.21
N VAL A 56 23.76 -1.95 -17.92
CA VAL A 56 25.04 -1.58 -17.28
C VAL A 56 25.27 -2.41 -16.02
N LEU A 57 26.51 -2.90 -15.87
CA LEU A 57 27.02 -3.53 -14.66
C LEU A 57 28.07 -2.63 -14.01
N VAL A 58 28.07 -2.50 -12.68
CA VAL A 58 29.01 -1.65 -11.93
C VAL A 58 29.78 -2.48 -10.93
N TYR A 59 31.10 -2.37 -10.91
CA TYR A 59 31.94 -2.92 -9.85
C TYR A 59 33.03 -1.94 -9.41
N GLU A 60 33.67 -2.24 -8.28
CA GLU A 60 34.87 -1.55 -7.82
C GLU A 60 36.10 -2.42 -8.14
N ASP A 61 37.17 -1.81 -8.62
CA ASP A 61 38.50 -2.42 -8.72
C ASP A 61 39.33 -1.98 -7.50
N GLU A 62 39.24 -2.75 -6.42
CA GLU A 62 40.08 -2.59 -5.24
C GLU A 62 41.47 -3.24 -5.45
N ASP A 63 42.51 -2.62 -4.86
CA ASP A 63 43.86 -3.17 -4.83
C ASP A 63 43.94 -4.55 -4.16
N MET A 64 44.86 -5.37 -4.68
CA MET A 64 44.93 -6.83 -4.51
C MET A 64 44.95 -7.35 -3.06
N LYS A 65 43.79 -7.70 -2.52
CA LYS A 65 43.62 -8.62 -1.38
C LYS A 65 43.24 -10.03 -1.87
N GLU A 66 43.49 -11.05 -1.06
CA GLU A 66 43.17 -12.46 -1.41
C GLU A 66 41.69 -12.69 -1.76
N ILE A 67 40.77 -12.03 -1.04
CA ILE A 67 39.32 -12.11 -1.31
C ILE A 67 38.98 -11.50 -2.68
N ASP A 68 39.65 -10.42 -3.05
CA ASP A 68 39.38 -9.68 -4.29
C ASP A 68 40.00 -10.35 -5.53
N LYS A 69 41.04 -11.17 -5.37
CA LYS A 69 41.48 -12.12 -6.42
C LYS A 69 40.34 -13.05 -6.85
N ASN A 70 39.61 -13.62 -5.88
CA ASN A 70 38.47 -14.50 -6.16
C ASN A 70 37.30 -13.75 -6.82
N ARG A 71 37.00 -12.52 -6.36
CA ARG A 71 35.99 -11.64 -6.99
C ARG A 71 36.38 -11.31 -8.44
N THR A 72 37.62 -10.91 -8.68
CA THR A 72 38.11 -10.55 -10.03
C THR A 72 38.17 -11.77 -10.97
N PHE A 73 38.47 -12.96 -10.45
CA PHE A 73 38.33 -14.22 -11.21
C PHE A 73 36.86 -14.51 -11.58
N GLN A 74 35.91 -14.26 -10.67
CA GLN A 74 34.48 -14.36 -10.96
C GLN A 74 34.02 -13.30 -12.00
N LYS A 75 34.41 -12.02 -11.86
CA LYS A 75 34.15 -10.96 -12.85
C LYS A 75 34.61 -11.37 -14.26
N ARG A 76 35.82 -11.94 -14.39
CA ARG A 76 36.37 -12.43 -15.68
C ARG A 76 35.57 -13.60 -16.24
N LYS A 77 35.22 -14.59 -15.42
CA LYS A 77 34.37 -15.73 -15.84
C LYS A 77 32.98 -15.30 -16.30
N VAL A 78 32.35 -14.35 -15.60
CA VAL A 78 31.08 -13.76 -16.02
C VAL A 78 31.25 -13.12 -17.39
N SER A 79 32.20 -12.19 -17.54
CA SER A 79 32.42 -11.46 -18.80
C SER A 79 32.66 -12.40 -19.99
N ALA A 80 33.52 -13.41 -19.82
CA ALA A 80 33.75 -14.44 -20.84
C ALA A 80 32.48 -15.26 -21.15
N SER A 81 31.64 -15.57 -20.14
CA SER A 81 30.36 -16.25 -20.37
C SER A 81 29.32 -15.37 -21.06
N LEU A 82 29.32 -14.04 -20.84
CA LEU A 82 28.42 -13.12 -21.55
C LEU A 82 28.81 -13.01 -23.03
N MET A 83 30.13 -12.86 -23.30
CA MET A 83 30.68 -12.90 -24.66
C MET A 83 30.38 -14.23 -25.37
N LYS A 84 30.48 -15.37 -24.66
CA LYS A 84 30.14 -16.69 -25.20
C LYS A 84 28.64 -16.85 -25.52
N MET A 85 27.76 -16.09 -24.86
CA MET A 85 26.32 -16.00 -25.18
C MET A 85 26.03 -14.90 -26.22
N GLY A 86 27.05 -14.37 -26.90
CA GLY A 86 26.92 -13.40 -27.98
C GLY A 86 26.67 -11.95 -27.55
N MET A 87 26.75 -11.61 -26.25
CA MET A 87 26.63 -10.22 -25.82
C MET A 87 27.96 -9.47 -25.89
N GLU A 88 27.91 -8.23 -26.37
CA GLU A 88 29.07 -7.37 -26.52
C GLU A 88 29.24 -6.48 -25.28
N LEU A 89 30.50 -6.28 -24.85
CA LEU A 89 30.85 -5.58 -23.62
C LEU A 89 31.88 -4.48 -23.90
N GLU A 90 31.67 -3.29 -23.32
CA GLU A 90 32.64 -2.18 -23.32
C GLU A 90 32.80 -1.68 -21.88
N ALA A 91 34.05 -1.54 -21.40
CA ALA A 91 34.35 -1.12 -20.04
C ALA A 91 34.83 0.34 -19.99
N ALA A 92 34.12 1.20 -19.25
CA ALA A 92 34.51 2.59 -19.01
C ALA A 92 34.80 2.82 -17.52
N ARG A 93 35.85 3.59 -17.21
CA ARG A 93 36.09 4.07 -15.83
C ARG A 93 35.15 5.24 -15.51
N SER A 94 34.80 5.37 -14.24
CA SER A 94 34.06 6.51 -13.69
C SER A 94 34.82 7.83 -13.88
N VAL A 95 34.08 8.92 -14.06
CA VAL A 95 34.63 10.28 -14.16
C VAL A 95 34.78 10.92 -12.76
N VAL A 96 34.07 10.38 -11.76
CA VAL A 96 33.98 10.88 -10.37
C VAL A 96 34.87 10.12 -9.39
N ASP A 97 34.88 8.79 -9.42
CA ASP A 97 35.59 7.89 -8.48
C ASP A 97 36.39 6.86 -9.27
N GLU A 98 37.72 7.03 -9.35
CA GLU A 98 38.61 6.24 -10.20
C GLU A 98 38.56 4.73 -9.97
N LYS A 99 38.04 4.27 -8.82
CA LYS A 99 37.86 2.86 -8.49
C LYS A 99 36.62 2.22 -9.12
N LEU A 100 35.63 3.01 -9.52
CA LEU A 100 34.39 2.52 -10.10
C LEU A 100 34.54 2.28 -11.61
N LEU A 101 34.16 1.08 -12.04
CA LEU A 101 34.19 0.67 -13.44
C LEU A 101 32.77 0.24 -13.88
N PHE A 102 32.33 0.84 -14.98
CA PHE A 102 31.04 0.63 -15.62
C PHE A 102 31.23 -0.25 -16.86
N VAL A 103 30.64 -1.44 -16.86
CA VAL A 103 30.58 -2.30 -18.06
C VAL A 103 29.24 -2.06 -18.75
N LYS A 104 29.31 -1.45 -19.94
CA LYS A 104 28.20 -1.33 -20.89
C LYS A 104 27.96 -2.70 -21.53
N VAL A 105 26.70 -3.11 -21.67
CA VAL A 105 26.28 -4.36 -22.31
C VAL A 105 25.41 -4.03 -23.52
N HIS A 106 25.72 -4.64 -24.67
CA HIS A 106 24.94 -4.56 -25.91
C HIS A 106 24.50 -5.94 -26.39
N MET A 107 23.28 -6.04 -26.89
CA MET A 107 22.78 -7.21 -27.60
C MET A 107 22.74 -6.95 -29.12
N PRO A 108 23.53 -7.71 -29.92
CA PRO A 108 23.43 -7.65 -31.37
C PRO A 108 22.14 -8.32 -31.90
N TRP A 109 21.78 -8.02 -33.15
CA TRP A 109 20.49 -8.38 -33.75
C TRP A 109 20.16 -9.89 -33.72
N ASP A 110 21.12 -10.75 -34.08
CA ASP A 110 20.89 -12.20 -34.11
C ASP A 110 20.63 -12.80 -32.73
N VAL A 111 21.25 -12.21 -31.70
CA VAL A 111 21.05 -12.60 -30.29
C VAL A 111 19.69 -12.10 -29.81
N LEU A 112 19.26 -10.89 -30.19
CA LEU A 112 17.90 -10.39 -29.92
C LEU A 112 16.83 -11.28 -30.55
N CYS A 113 16.99 -11.67 -31.82
CA CYS A 113 16.04 -12.57 -32.49
C CYS A 113 15.95 -13.92 -31.77
N THR A 114 17.11 -14.54 -31.49
CA THR A 114 17.18 -15.86 -30.84
C THR A 114 16.59 -15.85 -29.42
N TYR A 115 16.81 -14.78 -28.64
CA TYR A 115 16.21 -14.65 -27.31
C TYR A 115 14.76 -14.14 -27.32
N ALA A 116 14.29 -13.47 -28.38
CA ALA A 116 12.88 -13.12 -28.55
C ALA A 116 12.03 -14.36 -28.85
N GLU A 117 12.57 -15.29 -29.63
CA GLU A 117 12.01 -16.61 -29.93
C GLU A 117 11.94 -17.51 -28.68
N VAL A 118 13.06 -17.66 -27.95
CA VAL A 118 13.13 -18.40 -26.66
C VAL A 118 12.24 -17.79 -25.55
N LEU A 119 11.79 -16.55 -25.71
CA LEU A 119 10.85 -15.87 -24.80
C LEU A 119 9.42 -15.74 -25.38
N HIS A 120 9.16 -16.35 -26.54
CA HIS A 120 7.91 -16.26 -27.31
C HIS A 120 7.32 -14.84 -27.33
N ILE A 121 8.16 -13.85 -27.59
CA ILE A 121 7.78 -12.44 -27.54
C ILE A 121 6.76 -12.17 -28.66
N LYS A 122 5.51 -11.87 -28.27
CA LYS A 122 4.49 -11.43 -29.23
C LYS A 122 4.91 -10.11 -29.88
N LEU A 123 5.03 -10.10 -31.21
CA LEU A 123 5.50 -9.00 -32.05
C LEU A 123 4.51 -8.75 -33.22
N PRO A 124 4.49 -7.53 -33.81
CA PRO A 124 3.49 -7.13 -34.78
C PRO A 124 3.69 -7.80 -36.16
N ILE A 125 2.59 -8.28 -36.75
CA ILE A 125 2.52 -8.81 -38.13
C ILE A 125 1.93 -7.76 -39.08
N GLN A 126 0.75 -7.24 -38.74
CA GLN A 126 -0.02 -6.32 -39.58
C GLN A 126 -0.78 -5.33 -38.68
N PRO A 127 -0.91 -4.03 -39.05
CA PRO A 127 -1.75 -3.10 -38.30
C PRO A 127 -3.20 -3.59 -38.20
N ASN A 128 -3.83 -3.36 -37.06
CA ASN A 128 -5.23 -3.71 -36.83
C ASN A 128 -6.13 -2.83 -37.71
N ASP A 129 -6.90 -3.45 -38.60
CA ASP A 129 -7.87 -2.81 -39.50
C ASP A 129 -9.33 -2.94 -39.00
N LEU A 130 -9.56 -3.66 -37.89
CA LEU A 130 -10.86 -3.80 -37.27
C LEU A 130 -11.29 -2.51 -36.56
N CYS A 131 -12.53 -2.08 -36.79
CA CYS A 131 -13.12 -0.98 -36.02
C CYS A 131 -13.26 -1.39 -34.55
N THR A 132 -12.56 -0.69 -33.65
CA THR A 132 -12.63 -0.94 -32.20
C THR A 132 -14.02 -0.63 -31.65
N THR A 133 -14.56 -1.55 -30.84
CA THR A 133 -15.90 -1.45 -30.28
C THR A 133 -16.03 -0.21 -29.39
N SER A 134 -17.03 0.63 -29.65
CA SER A 134 -17.29 1.83 -28.85
C SER A 134 -17.52 1.49 -27.38
N SER A 135 -16.76 2.10 -26.48
CA SER A 135 -16.88 1.86 -25.03
C SER A 135 -18.29 2.23 -24.53
N PRO A 136 -18.92 1.46 -23.62
CA PRO A 136 -20.26 1.76 -23.10
C PRO A 136 -20.39 3.17 -22.49
N PHE A 137 -19.29 3.75 -22.02
CA PHE A 137 -19.24 5.09 -21.43
C PHE A 137 -19.01 6.22 -22.45
N ASN A 138 -19.21 5.97 -23.76
CA ASN A 138 -18.94 6.92 -24.84
C ASN A 138 -19.62 8.30 -24.69
N PHE A 139 -20.70 8.41 -23.92
CA PHE A 139 -21.31 9.69 -23.53
C PHE A 139 -20.31 10.69 -22.92
N LEU A 140 -19.32 10.20 -22.14
CA LEU A 140 -18.30 11.03 -21.51
C LEU A 140 -17.11 11.37 -22.43
N SER A 141 -17.02 10.77 -23.63
CA SER A 141 -15.86 10.91 -24.53
C SER A 141 -15.57 12.36 -24.96
N CYS A 142 -16.62 13.18 -25.14
CA CYS A 142 -16.47 14.59 -25.48
C CYS A 142 -15.83 15.41 -24.35
N ILE A 143 -15.99 14.98 -23.09
CA ILE A 143 -15.40 15.62 -21.92
C ILE A 143 -13.96 15.11 -21.74
N THR A 144 -13.74 13.79 -21.80
CA THR A 144 -12.41 13.20 -21.58
C THR A 144 -11.39 13.59 -22.65
N LYS A 145 -11.81 13.84 -23.91
CA LYS A 145 -10.90 14.31 -24.97
C LYS A 145 -10.21 15.64 -24.64
N HIS A 146 -10.80 16.52 -23.83
CA HIS A 146 -10.12 17.76 -23.41
C HIS A 146 -9.02 17.54 -22.36
N PHE A 147 -9.06 16.41 -21.64
CA PHE A 147 -8.09 16.07 -20.60
C PHE A 147 -6.97 15.13 -21.10
N TYR A 148 -7.10 14.51 -22.27
CA TYR A 148 -6.03 13.70 -22.85
C TYR A 148 -4.90 14.60 -23.40
N PRO A 149 -3.61 14.21 -23.30
CA PRO A 149 -2.52 14.91 -23.99
C PRO A 149 -2.77 15.04 -25.49
N SER A 150 -2.28 16.12 -26.13
CA SER A 150 -2.54 16.34 -27.55
C SER A 150 -1.93 15.25 -28.43
N GLU A 151 -2.73 14.78 -29.40
CA GLU A 151 -2.37 13.69 -30.32
C GLU A 151 -1.10 14.01 -31.15
N ASP A 152 -0.78 15.30 -31.35
CA ASP A 152 0.46 15.79 -31.98
C ASP A 152 1.73 15.55 -31.14
N LEU A 153 1.60 15.40 -29.81
CA LEU A 153 2.70 15.19 -28.86
C LEU A 153 2.80 13.73 -28.41
N ILE A 154 1.66 13.05 -28.26
CA ILE A 154 1.59 11.62 -27.98
C ILE A 154 0.64 10.99 -29.01
N ALA A 155 1.19 10.58 -30.14
CA ALA A 155 0.45 9.83 -31.16
C ALA A 155 -0.11 8.54 -30.54
N LYS A 156 -1.40 8.26 -30.76
CA LYS A 156 -2.02 7.00 -30.32
C LYS A 156 -1.26 5.82 -30.94
N GLU A 157 -0.87 4.86 -30.11
CA GLU A 157 -0.23 3.64 -30.59
C GLU A 157 -1.18 2.90 -31.53
N THR A 158 -0.74 2.64 -32.76
CA THR A 158 -1.48 1.80 -33.70
C THR A 158 -1.49 0.38 -33.16
N GLU A 159 -2.68 -0.18 -32.96
CA GLU A 159 -2.85 -1.59 -32.64
C GLU A 159 -2.33 -2.45 -33.82
N TYR A 160 -1.80 -3.64 -33.50
CA TYR A 160 -1.33 -4.63 -34.49
C TYR A 160 -1.86 -6.01 -34.11
N PHE A 161 -2.12 -6.84 -35.12
CA PHE A 161 -2.17 -8.30 -34.91
C PHE A 161 -0.77 -8.77 -34.49
N THR A 162 -0.67 -9.55 -33.40
CA THR A 162 0.61 -10.02 -32.85
C THR A 162 0.66 -11.53 -32.72
N ALA A 163 1.79 -12.12 -33.11
CA ALA A 163 2.10 -13.54 -32.96
C ALA A 163 3.42 -13.69 -32.18
N PRO A 164 3.66 -14.83 -31.49
CA PRO A 164 4.98 -15.13 -30.92
C PRO A 164 6.03 -15.08 -32.02
N PHE A 165 7.16 -14.41 -31.75
CA PHE A 165 8.24 -14.26 -32.70
C PHE A 165 8.96 -15.58 -32.98
N GLU A 166 9.22 -15.85 -34.25
CA GLU A 166 10.04 -16.95 -34.76
C GLU A 166 11.05 -16.40 -35.76
N LYS A 167 12.30 -16.85 -35.66
CA LYS A 167 13.43 -16.33 -36.44
C LYS A 167 13.34 -16.73 -37.92
N ASP A 168 12.88 -17.94 -38.19
CA ASP A 168 12.73 -18.48 -39.55
C ASP A 168 11.53 -17.86 -40.30
N ARG A 169 10.59 -17.24 -39.59
CA ARG A 169 9.40 -16.57 -40.15
C ARG A 169 9.46 -15.03 -40.05
N LEU A 170 10.66 -14.47 -39.99
CA LEU A 170 10.91 -13.03 -39.87
C LEU A 170 10.20 -12.17 -40.95
N GLU A 171 10.02 -12.69 -42.16
CA GLU A 171 9.33 -12.00 -43.27
C GLU A 171 7.84 -11.71 -43.01
N TYR A 172 7.20 -12.44 -42.09
CA TYR A 172 5.81 -12.21 -41.70
C TYR A 172 5.65 -11.10 -40.64
N PHE A 173 6.75 -10.60 -40.05
CA PHE A 173 6.70 -9.55 -39.03
C PHE A 173 6.89 -8.16 -39.62
N TYR A 174 6.26 -7.16 -39.01
CA TYR A 174 6.23 -5.78 -39.48
C TYR A 174 7.53 -5.02 -39.17
N VAL A 175 8.63 -5.45 -39.79
CA VAL A 175 9.97 -4.86 -39.63
C VAL A 175 10.12 -3.66 -40.58
N LYS A 176 9.91 -2.44 -40.07
CA LYS A 176 10.32 -1.19 -40.74
C LYS A 176 11.83 -0.97 -40.58
N ASP A 177 12.24 -0.66 -39.36
CA ASP A 177 13.62 -0.38 -38.98
C ASP A 177 14.08 -1.38 -37.92
N ARG A 178 15.22 -2.04 -38.14
CA ARG A 178 15.74 -3.08 -37.22
C ARG A 178 16.00 -2.51 -35.82
N ASP A 179 16.55 -1.30 -35.74
CA ASP A 179 16.92 -0.68 -34.46
C ASP A 179 15.72 -0.17 -33.63
N LEU A 180 14.54 -0.05 -34.25
CA LEU A 180 13.28 0.36 -33.59
C LEU A 180 12.33 -0.82 -33.35
N PHE A 181 12.44 -1.93 -34.09
CA PHE A 181 11.58 -3.11 -33.97
C PHE A 181 11.59 -3.71 -32.55
N PHE A 182 12.76 -3.87 -31.94
CA PHE A 182 12.88 -4.23 -30.53
C PHE A 182 12.94 -2.95 -29.67
N THR A 183 11.86 -2.64 -28.96
CA THR A 183 11.82 -1.47 -28.06
C THR A 183 12.90 -1.55 -26.96
N PRO A 184 13.39 -0.41 -26.42
CA PRO A 184 14.44 -0.42 -25.39
C PRO A 184 14.08 -1.23 -24.14
N SER A 185 12.80 -1.25 -23.76
CA SER A 185 12.29 -2.04 -22.64
C SER A 185 12.36 -3.55 -22.92
N MET A 186 12.00 -3.97 -24.13
CA MET A 186 12.15 -5.36 -24.58
C MET A 186 13.62 -5.79 -24.64
N ARG A 187 14.51 -4.93 -25.17
CA ARG A 187 15.97 -5.16 -25.18
C ARG A 187 16.54 -5.33 -23.77
N SER A 188 16.25 -4.42 -22.84
CA SER A 188 16.70 -4.54 -21.44
C SER A 188 16.12 -5.75 -20.70
N ARG A 189 14.88 -6.18 -21.01
CA ARG A 189 14.29 -7.42 -20.47
C ARG A 189 15.03 -8.67 -20.96
N MET A 190 15.38 -8.72 -22.25
CA MET A 190 16.18 -9.81 -22.82
C MET A 190 17.60 -9.84 -22.25
N ALA A 191 18.27 -8.68 -22.13
CA ALA A 191 19.59 -8.57 -21.52
C ALA A 191 19.59 -9.07 -20.07
N TYR A 192 18.58 -8.67 -19.27
CA TYR A 192 18.43 -9.17 -17.91
C TYR A 192 18.18 -10.68 -17.84
N TYR A 193 17.40 -11.26 -18.77
CA TYR A 193 17.18 -12.70 -18.85
C TYR A 193 18.50 -13.46 -19.06
N ILE A 194 19.35 -13.00 -19.98
CA ILE A 194 20.70 -13.57 -20.21
C ILE A 194 21.57 -13.42 -18.95
N LEU A 195 21.64 -12.22 -18.36
CA LEU A 195 22.37 -11.96 -17.11
C LEU A 195 21.86 -12.79 -15.93
N SER A 196 20.57 -13.18 -15.91
CA SER A 196 19.98 -14.03 -14.87
C SER A 196 20.34 -15.52 -15.03
N ARG A 197 20.68 -15.96 -16.25
CA ARG A 197 21.04 -17.35 -16.58
C ARG A 197 22.54 -17.58 -16.76
N ALA A 198 23.33 -16.51 -16.91
CA ALA A 198 24.78 -16.55 -17.08
C ALA A 198 25.51 -17.43 -16.02
N PRO A 199 26.16 -18.55 -16.40
CA PRO A 199 26.98 -19.33 -15.49
C PRO A 199 28.31 -18.61 -15.18
N TYR A 200 28.74 -18.65 -13.92
CA TYR A 200 30.00 -18.04 -13.48
C TYR A 200 30.94 -19.00 -12.74
N GLU A 201 30.42 -20.13 -12.24
CA GLU A 201 31.23 -21.24 -11.76
C GLU A 201 30.53 -22.56 -12.12
N VAL A 202 31.19 -23.38 -12.94
CA VAL A 202 30.81 -24.78 -13.17
C VAL A 202 31.90 -25.64 -12.51
N ARG A 203 31.51 -26.49 -11.56
CA ARG A 203 32.44 -27.38 -10.84
C ARG A 203 31.77 -28.74 -10.65
N GLY A 204 32.00 -29.65 -11.61
CA GLY A 204 31.19 -30.87 -11.74
C GLY A 204 29.71 -30.53 -11.87
N ASN A 205 28.85 -31.28 -11.17
CA ASN A 205 27.40 -31.06 -11.19
C ASN A 205 26.93 -29.72 -10.57
N ILE A 206 27.83 -28.94 -9.94
CA ILE A 206 27.49 -27.65 -9.34
C ILE A 206 27.66 -26.54 -10.40
N LYS A 207 26.58 -26.25 -11.14
CA LYS A 207 26.45 -25.06 -12.01
C LYS A 207 25.93 -23.87 -11.16
N LYS A 208 26.78 -22.86 -10.87
CA LYS A 208 26.39 -21.56 -10.27
C LYS A 208 26.17 -20.52 -11.38
N PHE A 209 25.02 -19.85 -11.34
CA PHE A 209 24.58 -18.90 -12.34
C PHE A 209 23.84 -17.70 -11.74
N GLY A 210 23.77 -16.61 -12.52
CA GLY A 210 22.87 -15.47 -12.33
C GLY A 210 23.46 -14.26 -11.61
N VAL A 211 23.26 -13.08 -12.22
CA VAL A 211 23.72 -11.76 -11.71
C VAL A 211 23.20 -11.43 -10.31
N THR A 212 22.02 -11.91 -9.92
CA THR A 212 21.43 -11.66 -8.59
C THR A 212 22.31 -12.16 -7.45
N LYS A 213 22.88 -13.37 -7.57
CA LYS A 213 23.83 -13.93 -6.59
C LYS A 213 25.16 -13.18 -6.55
N LEU A 214 25.54 -12.53 -7.65
CA LEU A 214 26.77 -11.75 -7.77
C LEU A 214 26.60 -10.33 -7.21
N LEU A 215 25.38 -9.78 -7.22
CA LEU A 215 25.00 -8.57 -6.49
C LEU A 215 24.92 -8.86 -4.98
N ASP A 216 24.20 -9.91 -4.59
CA ASP A 216 24.03 -10.29 -3.18
C ASP A 216 25.37 -10.72 -2.52
N GLY A 217 26.31 -11.26 -3.31
CA GLY A 217 27.69 -11.55 -2.89
C GLY A 217 28.67 -10.37 -2.98
N GLY A 218 28.22 -9.17 -3.40
CA GLY A 218 29.06 -7.97 -3.51
C GLY A 218 30.20 -8.08 -4.54
N VAL A 219 30.02 -8.84 -5.62
CA VAL A 219 30.96 -8.93 -6.75
C VAL A 219 30.71 -7.80 -7.75
N TYR A 220 29.43 -7.46 -7.95
CA TYR A 220 28.98 -6.21 -8.58
C TYR A 220 28.27 -5.35 -7.52
N LYS A 221 28.45 -4.03 -7.58
CA LYS A 221 27.73 -3.05 -6.73
C LYS A 221 26.32 -2.78 -7.23
N ALA A 222 26.10 -2.83 -8.55
CA ALA A 222 24.81 -2.57 -9.17
C ALA A 222 24.72 -3.19 -10.57
N ALA A 223 23.51 -3.49 -11.00
CA ALA A 223 23.18 -3.87 -12.37
C ALA A 223 21.80 -3.26 -12.72
N TYR A 224 21.70 -2.48 -13.80
CA TYR A 224 20.47 -1.77 -14.17
C TYR A 224 20.44 -1.39 -15.67
N PRO A 225 19.25 -1.24 -16.28
CA PRO A 225 19.09 -0.59 -17.57
C PRO A 225 19.16 0.93 -17.46
N LEU A 226 19.50 1.62 -18.55
CA LEU A 226 19.63 3.08 -18.57
C LEU A 226 18.31 3.80 -18.84
N HIS A 227 18.19 5.02 -18.30
CA HIS A 227 17.26 6.00 -18.85
C HIS A 227 17.82 6.65 -20.11
N ASP A 228 16.92 6.94 -21.04
CA ASP A 228 17.16 7.61 -22.32
C ASP A 228 17.72 9.03 -22.16
N CYS A 229 17.18 9.83 -21.23
CA CYS A 229 17.59 11.21 -21.02
C CYS A 229 17.44 11.66 -19.56
N ARG A 230 17.68 12.95 -19.32
CA ARG A 230 17.36 13.63 -18.07
C ARG A 230 15.88 14.00 -18.06
N PHE A 231 15.20 13.93 -16.92
CA PHE A 231 13.77 14.23 -16.83
C PHE A 231 13.44 15.72 -17.03
N ASN A 232 14.35 16.62 -16.64
CA ASN A 232 14.11 18.07 -16.61
C ASN A 232 14.65 18.84 -17.83
N VAL A 233 15.51 18.24 -18.64
CA VAL A 233 16.17 18.88 -19.79
C VAL A 233 16.13 17.92 -20.98
N ARG A 234 15.54 18.37 -22.09
CA ARG A 234 15.57 17.66 -23.37
C ARG A 234 17.02 17.48 -23.84
N SER A 235 17.37 16.26 -24.25
CA SER A 235 18.67 15.96 -24.86
C SER A 235 18.89 16.77 -26.14
N LYS A 236 20.16 17.11 -26.40
CA LYS A 236 20.62 17.75 -27.64
C LYS A 236 21.17 16.75 -28.67
N GLU A 237 21.14 15.46 -28.34
CA GLU A 237 21.60 14.38 -29.22
C GLU A 237 20.38 13.87 -30.01
N ASP A 238 20.39 14.06 -31.34
CA ASP A 238 19.24 13.76 -32.23
C ASP A 238 18.85 12.27 -32.24
N GLU A 239 19.78 11.39 -31.90
CA GLU A 239 19.61 9.94 -31.73
C GLU A 239 18.76 9.56 -30.49
N CYS A 240 18.45 10.53 -29.60
CA CYS A 240 17.74 10.29 -28.34
C CYS A 240 16.23 10.62 -28.44
N PRO A 241 15.32 9.66 -28.19
CA PRO A 241 13.88 9.87 -28.37
C PRO A 241 13.20 10.72 -27.28
N ASN A 242 13.91 11.07 -26.19
CA ASN A 242 13.42 11.96 -25.12
C ASN A 242 12.09 11.52 -24.44
N GLU A 243 11.81 10.22 -24.38
CA GLU A 243 10.61 9.62 -23.79
C GLU A 243 10.46 9.95 -22.30
N ARG A 244 11.55 9.97 -21.51
CA ARG A 244 11.49 10.35 -20.07
C ARG A 244 11.17 11.83 -19.87
N TYR A 245 11.67 12.72 -20.74
CA TYR A 245 11.35 14.14 -20.69
C TYR A 245 9.86 14.39 -21.04
N LEU A 246 9.33 13.67 -22.04
CA LEU A 246 7.92 13.71 -22.41
C LEU A 246 7.01 13.17 -21.30
N LEU A 247 7.32 11.98 -20.75
CA LEU A 247 6.64 11.40 -19.59
C LEU A 247 6.69 12.31 -18.35
N TYR A 248 7.81 13.02 -18.15
CA TYR A 248 7.92 14.00 -17.08
C TYR A 248 6.93 15.15 -17.29
N ASN A 249 6.97 15.84 -18.43
CA ASN A 249 6.14 17.02 -18.66
C ASN A 249 4.63 16.70 -18.71
N GLU A 250 4.25 15.64 -19.42
CA GLU A 250 2.83 15.36 -19.71
C GLU A 250 2.10 14.60 -18.61
N TRP A 251 2.82 13.83 -17.78
CA TRP A 251 2.19 12.93 -16.80
C TRP A 251 2.71 13.10 -15.37
N ALA A 252 4.03 13.11 -15.16
CA ALA A 252 4.63 13.09 -13.83
C ALA A 252 4.86 14.49 -13.19
N HIS A 253 4.77 15.58 -13.96
CA HIS A 253 4.94 16.93 -13.44
C HIS A 253 3.66 17.40 -12.71
N PRO A 254 3.72 17.93 -11.47
CA PRO A 254 2.53 18.30 -10.68
C PRO A 254 1.52 19.23 -11.38
N LYS A 255 2.00 20.17 -12.22
CA LYS A 255 1.13 21.02 -13.09
C LYS A 255 0.17 20.22 -13.99
N SER A 256 0.50 18.98 -14.34
CA SER A 256 -0.28 18.11 -15.24
C SER A 256 -1.31 17.26 -14.49
N PHE A 257 -1.65 17.60 -13.24
CA PHE A 257 -2.61 16.86 -12.39
C PHE A 257 -3.97 16.60 -13.05
N TYR A 258 -4.43 17.50 -13.92
CA TYR A 258 -5.70 17.40 -14.65
C TYR A 258 -5.63 16.52 -15.92
N LYS A 259 -4.44 16.20 -16.44
CA LYS A 259 -4.28 15.43 -17.69
C LYS A 259 -4.51 13.93 -17.46
N MET A 260 -5.13 13.23 -18.40
CA MET A 260 -5.25 11.77 -18.36
C MET A 260 -3.88 11.08 -18.48
N GLN A 261 -3.79 9.83 -18.02
CA GLN A 261 -2.53 9.08 -18.02
C GLN A 261 -2.23 8.47 -19.40
N PRO A 262 -1.03 8.68 -19.97
CA PRO A 262 -0.62 8.08 -21.24
C PRO A 262 -0.14 6.64 -21.02
N LEU A 263 -1.08 5.74 -20.69
CA LEU A 263 -0.80 4.36 -20.26
C LEU A 263 0.08 3.57 -21.24
N ASP A 264 -0.08 3.77 -22.55
CA ASP A 264 0.72 3.09 -23.57
C ASP A 264 2.18 3.54 -23.59
N LEU A 265 2.44 4.85 -23.41
CA LEU A 265 3.81 5.36 -23.31
C LEU A 265 4.49 4.88 -22.01
N ILE A 266 3.72 4.79 -20.92
CA ILE A 266 4.19 4.22 -19.63
C ILE A 266 4.52 2.73 -19.80
N ARG A 267 3.61 1.95 -20.41
CA ARG A 267 3.78 0.52 -20.76
C ARG A 267 5.02 0.31 -21.64
N LYS A 268 5.18 1.12 -22.70
CA LYS A 268 6.34 1.08 -23.62
C LYS A 268 7.65 1.36 -22.89
N TYR A 269 7.71 2.36 -22.02
CA TYR A 269 8.95 2.79 -21.38
C TYR A 269 9.34 1.91 -20.17
N TYR A 270 8.39 1.56 -19.31
CA TYR A 270 8.62 0.89 -18.03
C TYR A 270 8.26 -0.60 -18.02
N GLY A 271 7.41 -1.08 -18.94
CA GLY A 271 6.93 -2.46 -18.98
C GLY A 271 5.54 -2.65 -18.36
N GLU A 272 4.96 -3.82 -18.61
CA GLU A 272 3.57 -4.13 -18.31
C GLU A 272 3.27 -4.14 -16.80
N LYS A 273 4.19 -4.63 -15.94
CA LYS A 273 3.99 -4.63 -14.47
C LYS A 273 3.81 -3.23 -13.85
N ILE A 274 4.33 -2.18 -14.51
CA ILE A 274 4.16 -0.77 -14.10
C ILE A 274 2.96 -0.14 -14.82
N GLY A 275 2.75 -0.47 -16.10
CA GLY A 275 1.54 -0.06 -16.83
C GLY A 275 0.25 -0.53 -16.16
N ILE A 276 0.18 -1.78 -15.71
CA ILE A 276 -1.01 -2.34 -15.04
C ILE A 276 -1.28 -1.68 -13.69
N TYR A 277 -0.25 -1.26 -12.94
CA TYR A 277 -0.41 -0.51 -11.69
C TYR A 277 -1.10 0.84 -11.93
N PHE A 278 -0.57 1.65 -12.85
CA PHE A 278 -1.16 2.96 -13.15
C PHE A 278 -2.52 2.87 -13.85
N ALA A 279 -2.76 1.81 -14.64
CA ALA A 279 -4.09 1.52 -15.19
C ALA A 279 -5.10 1.17 -14.09
N TRP A 280 -4.73 0.29 -13.16
CA TRP A 280 -5.56 -0.09 -12.00
C TRP A 280 -5.83 1.10 -11.08
N LEU A 281 -4.80 1.88 -10.74
CA LEU A 281 -4.92 3.08 -9.91
C LEU A 281 -5.81 4.14 -10.59
N GLY A 282 -5.66 4.33 -11.91
CA GLY A 282 -6.52 5.21 -12.70
C GLY A 282 -8.00 4.75 -12.71
N PHE A 283 -8.24 3.46 -12.91
CA PHE A 283 -9.58 2.85 -12.86
C PHE A 283 -10.22 2.99 -11.47
N TYR A 284 -9.47 2.66 -10.41
CA TYR A 284 -9.90 2.81 -9.02
C TYR A 284 -10.27 4.26 -8.70
N THR A 285 -9.48 5.23 -9.16
CA THR A 285 -9.75 6.67 -9.00
C THR A 285 -11.01 7.12 -9.75
N ALA A 286 -11.26 6.59 -10.96
CA ALA A 286 -12.48 6.87 -11.71
C ALA A 286 -13.74 6.30 -11.02
N MET A 287 -13.65 5.10 -10.45
CA MET A 287 -14.76 4.50 -9.68
C MET A 287 -14.97 5.18 -8.33
N LEU A 288 -13.90 5.62 -7.66
CA LEU A 288 -13.98 6.50 -6.48
C LEU A 288 -14.67 7.81 -6.80
N ALA A 289 -14.48 8.40 -7.99
CA ALA A 289 -15.16 9.64 -8.37
C ALA A 289 -16.68 9.46 -8.43
N LEU A 290 -17.17 8.34 -8.98
CA LEU A 290 -18.60 8.00 -8.98
C LEU A 290 -19.13 7.78 -7.55
N ALA A 291 -18.40 7.03 -6.73
CA ALA A 291 -18.76 6.81 -5.32
C ALA A 291 -18.75 8.11 -4.49
N ALA A 292 -17.81 9.02 -4.77
CA ALA A 292 -17.68 10.32 -4.11
C ALA A 292 -18.83 11.27 -4.47
N ILE A 293 -19.30 11.27 -5.71
CA ILE A 293 -20.49 12.04 -6.13
C ILE A 293 -21.74 11.56 -5.37
N VAL A 294 -21.95 10.24 -5.27
CA VAL A 294 -23.09 9.66 -4.53
C VAL A 294 -22.96 9.95 -3.03
N GLY A 295 -21.79 9.70 -2.43
CA GLY A 295 -21.53 9.94 -1.00
C GLY A 295 -21.69 11.40 -0.59
N LEU A 296 -21.22 12.33 -1.42
CA LEU A 296 -21.42 13.77 -1.23
C LEU A 296 -22.89 14.16 -1.38
N GLY A 297 -23.61 13.59 -2.34
CA GLY A 297 -25.06 13.78 -2.49
C GLY A 297 -25.84 13.34 -1.26
N CYS A 298 -25.55 12.15 -0.73
CA CYS A 298 -26.13 11.64 0.52
C CYS A 298 -25.78 12.53 1.73
N PHE A 299 -24.55 13.04 1.81
CA PHE A 299 -24.13 13.95 2.88
C PHE A 299 -24.85 15.31 2.81
N ILE A 300 -24.97 15.91 1.62
CA ILE A 300 -25.70 17.18 1.41
C ILE A 300 -27.19 17.01 1.73
N TYR A 301 -27.79 15.87 1.35
CA TYR A 301 -29.17 15.53 1.72
C TYR A 301 -29.33 15.42 3.26
N GLY A 302 -28.40 14.74 3.94
CA GLY A 302 -28.39 14.66 5.41
C GLY A 302 -28.29 16.04 6.07
N TYR A 303 -27.36 16.88 5.60
CA TYR A 303 -27.15 18.24 6.11
C TYR A 303 -28.37 19.15 5.90
N THR A 304 -28.96 19.15 4.71
CA THR A 304 -30.17 19.95 4.41
C THR A 304 -31.42 19.45 5.15
N THR A 305 -31.47 18.16 5.52
CA THR A 305 -32.56 17.57 6.30
C THR A 305 -32.37 17.75 7.82
N GLN A 306 -31.18 18.15 8.28
CA GLN A 306 -30.81 18.22 9.71
C GLN A 306 -31.78 19.08 10.54
N GLU A 307 -32.15 20.27 10.07
CA GLU A 307 -33.10 21.15 10.79
C GLU A 307 -34.55 20.66 10.80
N THR A 308 -34.90 19.62 10.04
CA THR A 308 -36.23 19.01 10.06
C THR A 308 -36.34 17.81 11.02
N SER A 309 -35.21 17.31 11.51
CA SER A 309 -35.16 16.11 12.36
C SER A 309 -35.66 16.39 13.78
N THR A 310 -36.73 15.70 14.21
CA THR A 310 -37.37 15.89 15.53
C THR A 310 -36.45 15.49 16.69
N TRP A 311 -35.81 14.31 16.59
CA TRP A 311 -34.88 13.75 17.59
C TRP A 311 -33.83 14.78 18.06
N SER A 312 -33.23 15.52 17.12
CA SER A 312 -32.17 16.49 17.41
C SER A 312 -32.70 17.78 18.03
N LYS A 313 -34.00 18.06 17.88
CA LYS A 313 -34.65 19.15 18.61
C LYS A 313 -34.99 18.73 20.04
N GLU A 314 -35.45 17.49 20.26
CA GLU A 314 -35.70 16.96 21.61
C GLU A 314 -34.43 16.88 22.46
N VAL A 315 -33.30 16.46 21.89
CA VAL A 315 -32.00 16.43 22.59
C VAL A 315 -31.46 17.83 22.89
N CYS A 316 -31.76 18.83 22.05
CA CYS A 316 -31.29 20.21 22.21
C CYS A 316 -32.30 21.16 22.87
N ASP A 317 -33.50 20.68 23.25
CA ASP A 317 -34.48 21.49 23.97
C ASP A 317 -34.12 21.56 25.46
N PRO A 318 -33.84 22.74 26.04
CA PRO A 318 -33.46 22.88 27.44
C PRO A 318 -34.57 22.48 28.42
N LEU A 319 -35.83 22.35 27.98
CA LEU A 319 -36.94 21.86 28.81
C LEU A 319 -37.08 20.33 28.82
N ILE A 320 -36.42 19.62 27.88
CA ILE A 320 -36.54 18.17 27.71
C ILE A 320 -35.18 17.49 27.97
N GLY A 321 -34.15 17.82 27.16
CA GLY A 321 -32.81 17.25 27.32
C GLY A 321 -32.04 17.79 28.53
N GLY A 322 -32.38 19.01 28.99
CA GLY A 322 -31.66 19.72 30.05
C GLY A 322 -31.83 19.19 31.47
N ASN A 323 -32.76 18.25 31.71
CA ASN A 323 -33.17 17.83 33.06
C ASN A 323 -32.82 16.36 33.39
N ILE A 324 -31.93 15.75 32.60
CA ILE A 324 -31.58 14.32 32.68
C ILE A 324 -30.24 14.14 33.39
N VAL A 325 -30.27 13.60 34.62
CA VAL A 325 -29.08 13.15 35.36
C VAL A 325 -28.70 11.74 34.91
N MET A 326 -27.39 11.42 34.91
CA MET A 326 -26.85 10.09 34.57
C MET A 326 -25.97 9.52 35.70
N CYS A 327 -25.88 8.19 35.76
CA CYS A 327 -25.07 7.47 36.76
C CYS A 327 -23.56 7.70 36.58
N PRO A 328 -22.75 7.74 37.66
CA PRO A 328 -21.30 7.76 37.58
C PRO A 328 -20.72 6.43 37.09
N GLN A 329 -19.62 6.49 36.34
CA GLN A 329 -18.95 5.30 35.79
C GLN A 329 -18.04 4.55 36.80
N CYS A 330 -17.84 5.07 38.01
CA CYS A 330 -16.96 4.48 39.03
C CYS A 330 -17.48 4.69 40.47
N ASP A 331 -17.30 3.67 41.31
CA ASP A 331 -17.91 3.53 42.64
C ASP A 331 -17.16 4.25 43.79
N LYS A 332 -16.72 5.51 43.59
CA LYS A 332 -16.07 6.43 44.58
C LYS A 332 -14.64 6.04 45.03
N GLU A 333 -13.69 6.95 45.30
CA GLU A 333 -13.59 8.42 45.06
C GLU A 333 -12.62 8.74 43.89
N CYS A 334 -13.03 8.74 42.62
CA CYS A 334 -13.83 7.68 42.01
C CYS A 334 -12.91 6.60 41.39
N THR A 335 -11.95 6.10 42.18
CA THR A 335 -10.78 5.17 41.82
C THR A 335 -11.06 4.08 42.97
N TYR A 336 -10.79 2.76 42.88
CA TYR A 336 -10.25 1.88 41.81
C TYR A 336 -9.89 0.48 42.41
N TRP A 337 -9.63 -0.55 41.57
CA TRP A 337 -8.66 -1.68 41.69
C TRP A 337 -8.45 -2.47 43.03
N ARG A 338 -7.86 -3.70 43.14
CA ARG A 338 -6.82 -4.47 42.41
C ARG A 338 -7.12 -5.99 42.33
N LEU A 339 -6.16 -6.79 41.81
CA LEU A 339 -6.26 -8.22 41.42
C LEU A 339 -4.87 -8.90 41.42
N ASN A 340 -4.76 -10.17 41.89
CA ASN A 340 -3.87 -11.29 41.44
C ASN A 340 -3.93 -12.45 42.47
N SER A 341 -3.46 -13.70 42.26
CA SER A 341 -2.36 -14.22 41.43
C SER A 341 -2.52 -15.67 40.88
N THR A 342 -2.49 -15.81 39.56
CA THR A 342 -1.59 -16.65 38.71
C THR A 342 -1.10 -18.06 39.12
N CYS A 343 -1.39 -19.02 38.22
CA CYS A 343 -0.47 -20.00 37.57
C CYS A 343 0.23 -21.14 38.35
N GLU A 344 0.01 -22.40 37.91
CA GLU A 344 1.11 -23.38 37.73
C GLU A 344 0.82 -24.51 36.70
N SER A 345 1.83 -24.78 35.86
CA SER A 345 2.37 -26.10 35.42
C SER A 345 1.53 -27.22 34.75
N SER A 346 1.46 -27.14 33.41
CA SER A 346 2.15 -28.05 32.46
C SER A 346 2.05 -29.60 32.55
N LYS A 347 1.48 -30.26 31.52
CA LYS A 347 1.87 -31.57 30.86
C LYS A 347 0.78 -32.04 29.85
N ALA A 348 1.01 -32.83 28.80
CA ALA A 348 2.23 -33.40 28.18
C ALA A 348 2.06 -33.62 26.64
N LYS A 349 3.06 -34.24 25.99
CA LYS A 349 3.16 -34.57 24.53
C LYS A 349 2.64 -36.02 24.26
N GLU A 350 2.67 -36.68 23.09
CA GLU A 350 3.32 -36.53 21.75
C GLU A 350 2.41 -37.26 20.69
N LYS A 351 2.71 -37.88 19.52
CA LYS A 351 3.95 -38.28 18.78
C LYS A 351 3.68 -38.50 17.25
N VAL A 352 4.45 -37.82 16.38
CA VAL A 352 5.27 -38.30 15.21
C VAL A 352 4.81 -39.62 14.49
N PRO A 353 4.68 -39.70 13.13
CA PRO A 353 5.87 -39.61 12.27
C PRO A 353 5.84 -39.10 10.79
N TYR A 354 6.99 -38.50 10.44
CA TYR A 354 7.73 -38.39 9.15
C TYR A 354 7.24 -37.59 7.92
N THR A 355 8.25 -36.97 7.27
CA THR A 355 8.31 -36.35 5.93
C THR A 355 7.36 -35.18 5.62
N ALA A 356 7.75 -34.29 4.69
CA ALA A 356 7.24 -32.92 4.42
C ALA A 356 7.28 -31.93 5.61
N CYS A 357 7.21 -32.45 6.84
CA CYS A 357 7.14 -31.78 8.13
C CYS A 357 8.15 -30.63 8.31
N GLY A 358 9.37 -30.71 7.75
CA GLY A 358 10.38 -29.66 7.87
C GLY A 358 10.04 -28.32 7.18
N ARG A 359 9.13 -28.29 6.18
CA ARG A 359 8.58 -27.02 5.66
C ARG A 359 7.32 -26.63 6.43
N CYS A 360 6.46 -27.59 6.75
CA CYS A 360 5.25 -27.37 7.55
C CYS A 360 5.57 -26.76 8.92
N ILE A 361 6.59 -27.25 9.66
CA ILE A 361 7.04 -26.65 10.93
C ILE A 361 7.49 -25.21 10.75
N ARG A 362 8.27 -24.88 9.71
CA ARG A 362 8.74 -23.51 9.49
C ARG A 362 7.62 -22.55 9.10
N VAL A 363 6.68 -23.00 8.27
CA VAL A 363 5.47 -22.23 7.93
C VAL A 363 4.53 -22.13 9.14
N SER A 364 4.41 -23.15 9.99
CA SER A 364 3.64 -23.09 11.24
C SER A 364 4.28 -22.20 12.30
N LEU A 365 5.61 -22.09 12.32
CA LEU A 365 6.33 -21.08 13.11
C LEU A 365 6.17 -19.67 12.51
N GLY A 366 6.10 -19.54 11.18
CA GLY A 366 5.72 -18.31 10.49
C GLY A 366 4.31 -17.86 10.85
N ILE A 367 3.31 -18.75 10.72
CA ILE A 367 1.93 -18.52 11.14
C ILE A 367 1.86 -18.21 12.65
N GLY A 368 2.57 -18.97 13.49
CA GLY A 368 2.62 -18.73 14.93
C GLY A 368 3.22 -17.39 15.33
N THR A 369 4.24 -16.91 14.59
CA THR A 369 4.83 -15.57 14.80
C THR A 369 3.95 -14.46 14.22
N VAL A 370 3.27 -14.67 13.09
CA VAL A 370 2.23 -13.75 12.59
C VAL A 370 1.08 -13.62 13.61
N LEU A 371 0.59 -14.74 14.14
CA LEU A 371 -0.45 -14.76 15.18
C LEU A 371 0.02 -14.09 16.48
N PHE A 372 1.28 -14.28 16.90
CA PHE A 372 1.86 -13.56 18.03
C PHE A 372 1.86 -12.04 17.80
N TRP A 373 2.23 -11.56 16.61
CA TRP A 373 2.18 -10.13 16.29
C TRP A 373 0.76 -9.57 16.15
N ILE A 374 -0.21 -10.37 15.69
CA ILE A 374 -1.63 -10.04 15.73
C ILE A 374 -2.12 -9.90 17.19
N VAL A 375 -1.74 -10.82 18.08
CA VAL A 375 -2.03 -10.72 19.52
C VAL A 375 -1.32 -9.50 20.16
N LEU A 376 -0.12 -9.14 19.69
CA LEU A 376 0.59 -7.94 20.13
C LEU A 376 -0.13 -6.65 19.70
N ILE A 377 -0.70 -6.58 18.49
CA ILE A 377 -1.59 -5.48 18.08
C ILE A 377 -2.83 -5.43 18.96
N LEU A 378 -3.51 -6.57 19.19
CA LEU A 378 -4.71 -6.58 20.05
C LEU A 378 -4.37 -6.12 21.48
N ALA A 379 -3.19 -6.46 21.99
CA ALA A 379 -2.68 -5.95 23.26
C ALA A 379 -2.32 -4.44 23.21
N SER A 380 -1.83 -3.90 22.10
CA SER A 380 -1.56 -2.46 21.95
C SER A 380 -2.85 -1.64 21.83
N VAL A 381 -3.89 -2.17 21.19
CA VAL A 381 -5.25 -1.58 21.21
C VAL A 381 -5.80 -1.54 22.63
N VAL A 382 -5.69 -2.63 23.39
CA VAL A 382 -6.06 -2.65 24.82
C VAL A 382 -5.23 -1.65 25.64
N ALA A 383 -3.94 -1.47 25.33
CA ALA A 383 -3.11 -0.45 25.98
C ALA A 383 -3.53 0.99 25.62
N ILE A 384 -4.00 1.24 24.39
CA ILE A 384 -4.54 2.54 23.95
C ILE A 384 -5.88 2.84 24.65
N ILE A 385 -6.74 1.83 24.84
CA ILE A 385 -7.97 1.94 25.65
C ILE A 385 -7.63 2.31 27.10
N VAL A 386 -6.66 1.61 27.72
CA VAL A 386 -6.19 1.94 29.07
C VAL A 386 -5.58 3.35 29.17
N TYR A 387 -4.83 3.79 28.15
CA TYR A 387 -4.34 5.16 28.05
C TYR A 387 -5.49 6.18 27.99
N ARG A 388 -6.51 5.92 27.17
CA ARG A 388 -7.66 6.82 26.99
C ARG A 388 -8.44 6.99 28.29
N LEU A 389 -8.69 5.90 29.02
CA LEU A 389 -9.32 5.93 30.34
C LEU A 389 -8.49 6.76 31.34
N ALA A 390 -7.17 6.56 31.38
CA ALA A 390 -6.26 7.29 32.27
C ALA A 390 -6.19 8.79 31.94
N VAL A 391 -6.20 9.17 30.66
CA VAL A 391 -6.15 10.59 30.25
C VAL A 391 -7.51 11.26 30.36
N PHE A 392 -8.63 10.56 30.13
CA PHE A 392 -9.96 11.10 30.46
C PHE A 392 -10.06 11.47 31.93
N PHE A 393 -9.61 10.58 32.82
CA PHE A 393 -9.53 10.86 34.26
C PHE A 393 -8.59 12.03 34.60
N SER A 394 -7.41 12.12 33.95
CA SER A 394 -6.48 13.23 34.19
C SER A 394 -6.97 14.57 33.62
N PHE A 395 -7.81 14.56 32.57
CA PHE A 395 -8.30 15.78 31.92
C PHE A 395 -9.54 16.32 32.63
N SER A 396 -10.47 15.47 33.06
CA SER A 396 -11.61 15.90 33.89
C SER A 396 -11.15 16.53 35.21
N THR A 397 -10.14 15.94 35.87
CA THR A 397 -9.63 16.44 37.16
C THR A 397 -8.81 17.72 37.05
N ARG A 398 -7.87 17.85 36.10
CA ARG A 398 -7.03 19.07 35.97
C ARG A 398 -7.70 20.24 35.24
N LEU A 399 -8.52 19.98 34.21
CA LEU A 399 -9.14 21.07 33.47
C LEU A 399 -10.09 21.88 34.36
N GLN A 400 -10.67 21.23 35.38
CA GLN A 400 -11.58 21.84 36.34
C GLN A 400 -10.88 22.71 37.40
N SER A 401 -9.58 22.50 37.67
CA SER A 401 -8.77 23.40 38.50
C SER A 401 -8.23 24.59 37.72
N ASP A 402 -7.76 24.36 36.49
CA ASP A 402 -6.93 25.32 35.77
C ASP A 402 -7.77 26.29 34.89
N LEU A 403 -8.94 25.87 34.38
CA LEU A 403 -9.88 26.76 33.66
C LEU A 403 -10.77 27.58 34.61
N LYS A 404 -10.14 28.42 35.45
CA LYS A 404 -10.77 29.55 36.16
C LYS A 404 -10.41 30.94 35.61
N GLU A 405 -9.38 31.06 34.75
CA GLU A 405 -8.96 32.36 34.18
C GLU A 405 -9.17 32.49 32.65
N LEU A 406 -9.56 31.41 31.94
CA LEU A 406 -9.86 31.46 30.49
C LEU A 406 -11.28 30.96 30.19
N GLU A 407 -12.25 31.85 30.38
CA GLU A 407 -13.65 31.60 30.02
C GLU A 407 -13.93 31.36 28.51
N PRO A 408 -13.32 32.06 27.53
CA PRO A 408 -13.76 31.98 26.12
C PRO A 408 -13.39 30.68 25.39
N PHE A 409 -12.63 29.77 25.99
CA PHE A 409 -12.29 28.46 25.39
C PHE A 409 -13.08 27.28 25.98
N LYS A 410 -13.78 27.49 27.09
CA LYS A 410 -14.40 26.42 27.88
C LYS A 410 -15.64 25.79 27.21
N GLU A 411 -16.30 26.57 26.35
CA GLU A 411 -17.52 26.18 25.62
C GLU A 411 -17.21 25.33 24.36
N TYR A 412 -16.00 25.43 23.81
CA TYR A 412 -15.63 24.78 22.54
C TYR A 412 -14.81 23.47 22.70
N VAL A 413 -14.33 23.16 23.91
CA VAL A 413 -13.46 22.00 24.18
C VAL A 413 -13.95 21.20 25.39
N THR A 414 -14.80 20.21 25.14
CA THR A 414 -15.17 19.24 26.19
C THR A 414 -14.00 18.29 26.49
N ALA A 415 -13.93 17.78 27.72
CA ALA A 415 -12.90 16.84 28.12
C ALA A 415 -12.92 15.55 27.27
N GLN A 416 -14.10 15.08 26.86
CA GLN A 416 -14.27 13.91 25.99
C GLN A 416 -13.76 14.17 24.55
N MET A 417 -14.02 15.35 23.99
CA MET A 417 -13.48 15.72 22.67
C MET A 417 -11.94 15.75 22.71
N ALA A 418 -11.35 16.42 23.71
CA ALA A 418 -9.90 16.50 23.87
C ALA A 418 -9.24 15.11 24.05
N THR A 419 -9.86 14.21 24.81
CA THR A 419 -9.31 12.86 25.05
C THR A 419 -9.51 11.92 23.87
N SER A 420 -10.57 12.10 23.06
CA SER A 420 -10.73 11.37 21.81
C SER A 420 -9.63 11.74 20.81
N VAL A 421 -9.44 13.04 20.52
CA VAL A 421 -8.45 13.53 19.55
C VAL A 421 -7.01 13.15 19.94
N THR A 422 -6.65 13.29 21.23
CA THR A 422 -5.32 12.90 21.71
C THR A 422 -5.08 11.39 21.66
N ALA A 423 -6.10 10.57 21.97
CA ALA A 423 -6.03 9.12 21.81
C ALA A 423 -5.91 8.70 20.33
N SER A 424 -6.63 9.33 19.41
CA SER A 424 -6.51 9.07 17.97
C SER A 424 -5.10 9.38 17.43
N ILE A 425 -4.50 10.52 17.85
CA ILE A 425 -3.14 10.90 17.45
C ILE A 425 -2.10 9.90 17.98
N ILE A 426 -2.20 9.48 19.25
CA ILE A 426 -1.26 8.52 19.83
C ILE A 426 -1.45 7.11 19.26
N SER A 427 -2.70 6.71 18.99
CA SER A 427 -3.02 5.48 18.25
C SER A 427 -2.35 5.47 16.88
N PHE A 428 -2.44 6.58 16.12
CA PHE A 428 -1.77 6.73 14.84
C PHE A 428 -0.24 6.60 14.95
N VAL A 429 0.40 7.27 15.92
CA VAL A 429 1.87 7.15 16.13
C VAL A 429 2.27 5.71 16.48
N VAL A 430 1.52 5.02 17.33
CA VAL A 430 1.77 3.61 17.68
C VAL A 430 1.63 2.69 16.47
N ILE A 431 0.58 2.87 15.66
CA ILE A 431 0.37 2.13 14.40
C ILE A 431 1.57 2.29 13.46
N MET A 432 2.05 3.51 13.26
CA MET A 432 3.20 3.80 12.38
C MET A 432 4.51 3.18 12.89
N VAL A 433 4.78 3.20 14.19
CA VAL A 433 5.96 2.54 14.78
C VAL A 433 5.87 1.02 14.65
N LEU A 434 4.70 0.43 14.94
CA LEU A 434 4.49 -1.02 14.80
C LEU A 434 4.63 -1.50 13.35
N ASN A 435 4.22 -0.70 12.37
CA ASN A 435 4.40 -0.98 10.95
C ASN A 435 5.88 -1.10 10.55
N ILE A 436 6.72 -0.15 10.97
CA ILE A 436 8.16 -0.15 10.68
C ILE A 436 8.86 -1.36 11.32
N LEU A 437 8.45 -1.75 12.54
CA LEU A 437 8.99 -2.92 13.21
C LEU A 437 8.55 -4.23 12.52
N TYR A 438 7.27 -4.35 12.19
CA TYR A 438 6.74 -5.57 11.58
C TYR A 438 7.23 -5.79 10.16
N GLU A 439 7.46 -4.74 9.36
CA GLU A 439 8.07 -4.86 8.03
C GLU A 439 9.38 -5.67 8.08
N ARG A 440 10.25 -5.37 9.05
CA ARG A 440 11.51 -6.08 9.27
C ARG A 440 11.29 -7.54 9.65
N VAL A 441 10.28 -7.81 10.48
CA VAL A 441 9.93 -9.15 10.92
C VAL A 441 9.29 -9.98 9.81
N ALA A 442 8.42 -9.39 8.98
CA ALA A 442 7.75 -10.09 7.87
C ALA A 442 8.73 -10.55 6.78
N ILE A 443 9.71 -9.70 6.46
CA ILE A 443 10.84 -10.05 5.58
C ILE A 443 11.62 -11.21 6.23
N TRP A 444 12.05 -11.07 7.49
CA TRP A 444 12.83 -12.11 8.19
C TRP A 444 12.09 -13.46 8.31
N ILE A 445 10.78 -13.46 8.57
CA ILE A 445 9.95 -14.68 8.58
C ILE A 445 9.92 -15.32 7.19
N THR A 446 9.74 -14.53 6.13
CA THR A 446 9.59 -15.05 4.77
C THR A 446 10.94 -15.53 4.19
N ASP A 447 12.04 -14.90 4.59
CA ASP A 447 13.40 -15.41 4.36
C ASP A 447 13.61 -16.76 5.09
N PHE A 448 13.14 -16.90 6.33
CA PHE A 448 13.22 -18.14 7.12
C PHE A 448 12.35 -19.30 6.57
N GLU A 449 11.23 -18.98 5.91
CA GLU A 449 10.37 -19.96 5.23
C GLU A 449 11.03 -20.61 4.00
N LEU A 450 12.05 -19.97 3.41
CA LEU A 450 12.77 -20.40 2.20
C LEU A 450 11.84 -20.86 1.05
N PRO A 451 10.99 -19.96 0.50
CA PRO A 451 10.17 -20.24 -0.68
C PRO A 451 11.02 -20.57 -1.93
N ARG A 452 10.44 -21.34 -2.86
CA ARG A 452 11.17 -21.88 -4.03
C ARG A 452 11.34 -20.86 -5.15
N THR A 453 10.38 -19.95 -5.34
CA THR A 453 10.38 -18.95 -6.42
C THR A 453 10.22 -17.53 -5.89
N LYS A 454 10.56 -16.52 -6.72
CA LYS A 454 10.28 -15.11 -6.43
C LYS A 454 8.79 -14.86 -6.25
N THR A 455 7.94 -15.50 -7.05
CA THR A 455 6.48 -15.39 -6.98
C THR A 455 5.92 -15.96 -5.67
N ASP A 456 6.41 -17.12 -5.22
CA ASP A 456 6.06 -17.68 -3.90
C ASP A 456 6.46 -16.74 -2.75
N TYR A 457 7.63 -16.09 -2.87
CA TYR A 457 8.11 -15.11 -1.89
C TYR A 457 7.22 -13.87 -1.85
N GLU A 458 6.97 -13.25 -3.01
CA GLU A 458 6.10 -12.07 -3.11
C GLU A 458 4.69 -12.38 -2.62
N ASN A 459 4.08 -13.50 -3.00
CA ASN A 459 2.75 -13.91 -2.53
C ASN A 459 2.71 -14.21 -1.01
N SER A 460 3.69 -14.95 -0.48
CA SER A 460 3.76 -15.29 0.95
C SER A 460 4.03 -14.07 1.83
N LEU A 461 4.83 -13.12 1.36
CA LEU A 461 5.07 -11.84 2.05
C LEU A 461 3.83 -10.93 1.97
N THR A 462 3.18 -10.88 0.81
CA THR A 462 1.94 -10.11 0.58
C THR A 462 0.87 -10.49 1.59
N LEU A 463 0.58 -11.78 1.75
CA LEU A 463 -0.45 -12.24 2.67
C LEU A 463 -0.12 -11.88 4.13
N LYS A 464 1.14 -12.06 4.58
CA LYS A 464 1.54 -11.72 5.96
C LYS A 464 1.44 -10.23 6.24
N MET A 465 2.01 -9.41 5.35
CA MET A 465 2.00 -7.95 5.51
C MET A 465 0.59 -7.39 5.40
N PHE A 466 -0.24 -7.88 4.49
CA PHE A 466 -1.65 -7.51 4.42
C PHE A 466 -2.40 -7.88 5.72
N LEU A 467 -2.29 -9.12 6.20
CA LEU A 467 -2.99 -9.55 7.42
C LEU A 467 -2.59 -8.73 8.66
N PHE A 468 -1.29 -8.43 8.82
CA PHE A 468 -0.83 -7.56 9.89
C PHE A 468 -1.37 -6.13 9.75
N GLN A 469 -1.23 -5.52 8.56
CA GLN A 469 -1.67 -4.15 8.30
C GLN A 469 -3.19 -4.00 8.45
N PHE A 470 -3.95 -5.00 8.00
CA PHE A 470 -5.39 -5.09 8.19
C PHE A 470 -5.77 -5.03 9.67
N VAL A 471 -5.13 -5.85 10.52
CA VAL A 471 -5.39 -5.82 11.97
C VAL A 471 -4.88 -4.50 12.59
N ASN A 472 -3.69 -4.02 12.24
CA ASN A 472 -3.11 -2.81 12.83
C ASN A 472 -3.93 -1.55 12.54
N TYR A 473 -4.41 -1.37 11.31
CA TYR A 473 -5.23 -0.23 10.93
C TYR A 473 -6.70 -0.34 11.36
N TYR A 474 -7.36 -1.49 11.17
CA TYR A 474 -8.81 -1.58 11.36
C TYR A 474 -9.25 -2.04 12.75
N SER A 475 -8.39 -2.65 13.57
CA SER A 475 -8.79 -3.18 14.90
C SER A 475 -9.37 -2.11 15.83
N SER A 476 -8.82 -0.90 15.84
CA SER A 476 -9.38 0.22 16.61
C SER A 476 -10.78 0.63 16.14
N CYS A 477 -11.01 0.64 14.82
CA CYS A 477 -12.30 0.97 14.22
C CYS A 477 -13.34 -0.13 14.47
N PHE A 478 -12.96 -1.41 14.34
CA PHE A 478 -13.82 -2.54 14.67
C PHE A 478 -14.18 -2.61 16.17
N TYR A 479 -13.27 -2.23 17.07
CA TYR A 479 -13.56 -2.13 18.50
C TYR A 479 -14.65 -1.09 18.79
N ILE A 480 -14.49 0.13 18.25
CA ILE A 480 -15.46 1.23 18.42
C ILE A 480 -16.81 0.88 17.77
N ALA A 481 -16.80 0.20 16.63
CA ALA A 481 -18.02 -0.19 15.93
C ALA A 481 -18.83 -1.29 16.65
N PHE A 482 -18.17 -2.36 17.13
CA PHE A 482 -18.85 -3.61 17.49
C PHE A 482 -18.68 -4.07 18.95
N ALA A 483 -17.66 -3.58 19.68
CA ALA A 483 -17.39 -4.03 21.05
C ALA A 483 -17.72 -2.96 22.10
N LYS A 484 -17.44 -1.69 21.79
CA LYS A 484 -17.70 -0.56 22.69
C LYS A 484 -19.20 -0.38 22.95
N GLY A 485 -19.58 -0.12 24.20
CA GLY A 485 -20.97 0.11 24.62
C GLY A 485 -21.91 -1.10 24.55
N LYS A 486 -21.46 -2.28 24.12
CA LYS A 486 -22.33 -3.48 23.95
C LYS A 486 -22.23 -4.52 25.06
N VAL A 487 -21.21 -4.45 25.91
CA VAL A 487 -20.97 -5.45 26.99
C VAL A 487 -20.80 -4.73 28.33
N VAL A 488 -21.78 -3.88 28.69
CA VAL A 488 -21.71 -2.99 29.86
C VAL A 488 -22.71 -3.34 30.97
N GLY A 489 -23.80 -4.04 30.67
CA GLY A 489 -24.84 -4.39 31.66
C GLY A 489 -25.81 -3.24 31.94
N TYR A 490 -26.54 -3.32 33.06
CA TYR A 490 -27.42 -2.27 33.58
C TYR A 490 -26.85 -1.71 34.91
N PRO A 491 -27.27 -0.53 35.39
CA PRO A 491 -26.57 0.17 36.48
C PRO A 491 -26.44 -0.61 37.80
N GLY A 492 -27.44 -1.42 38.16
CA GLY A 492 -27.40 -2.28 39.34
C GLY A 492 -26.49 -3.52 39.21
N GLN A 493 -26.12 -3.93 38.00
CA GLN A 493 -25.19 -5.04 37.74
C GLN A 493 -24.37 -4.80 36.45
N PRO A 494 -23.39 -3.88 36.46
CA PRO A 494 -22.53 -3.62 35.31
C PRO A 494 -21.52 -4.75 35.08
N VAL A 495 -21.06 -4.90 33.84
CA VAL A 495 -20.14 -5.96 33.43
C VAL A 495 -18.68 -5.50 33.52
N TYR A 496 -17.90 -6.16 34.38
CA TYR A 496 -16.51 -5.83 34.65
C TYR A 496 -15.53 -6.73 33.88
N LEU A 497 -14.75 -6.13 32.97
CA LEU A 497 -13.63 -6.78 32.29
C LEU A 497 -12.56 -7.23 33.30
N LEU A 498 -12.12 -8.48 33.19
CA LEU A 498 -11.23 -9.15 34.16
C LEU A 498 -11.72 -9.06 35.62
N GLY A 499 -13.03 -8.86 35.84
CA GLY A 499 -13.63 -8.64 37.16
C GLY A 499 -13.19 -7.34 37.85
N LYS A 500 -12.71 -6.34 37.09
CA LYS A 500 -11.86 -5.28 37.65
C LYS A 500 -11.98 -3.90 36.98
N TYR A 501 -12.32 -3.82 35.71
CA TYR A 501 -12.49 -2.56 34.96
C TYR A 501 -13.88 -2.56 34.31
N ARG A 502 -14.68 -1.52 34.51
CA ARG A 502 -15.94 -1.33 33.77
C ARG A 502 -15.62 -1.14 32.28
N ASN A 503 -16.41 -1.75 31.39
CA ASN A 503 -16.20 -1.60 29.94
C ASN A 503 -16.54 -0.17 29.47
N GLU A 504 -15.93 0.28 28.36
CA GLU A 504 -16.27 1.58 27.76
C GLU A 504 -17.74 1.60 27.28
N GLU A 505 -18.47 2.62 27.73
CA GLU A 505 -19.84 2.96 27.27
C GLU A 505 -19.78 3.87 26.03
N CYS A 506 -20.90 4.04 25.32
CA CYS A 506 -21.06 5.04 24.26
C CYS A 506 -21.76 6.29 24.80
N ASP A 507 -21.53 7.45 24.16
CA ASP A 507 -22.35 8.64 24.39
C ASP A 507 -23.82 8.40 24.02
N PRO A 508 -24.80 9.18 24.55
CA PRO A 508 -26.22 9.04 24.23
C PRO A 508 -26.58 9.19 22.74
N GLY A 509 -25.71 9.81 21.94
CA GLY A 509 -25.82 9.89 20.47
C GLY A 509 -25.28 8.67 19.71
N GLY A 510 -24.73 7.67 20.41
CA GLY A 510 -24.08 6.49 19.86
C GLY A 510 -22.61 6.70 19.45
N CYS A 511 -21.83 5.62 19.41
CA CYS A 511 -20.40 5.65 19.08
C CYS A 511 -20.07 5.99 17.60
N LEU A 512 -21.06 6.29 16.75
CA LEU A 512 -20.88 6.50 15.31
C LEU A 512 -20.03 7.75 14.98
N ILE A 513 -20.15 8.80 15.79
CA ILE A 513 -19.36 10.04 15.64
C ILE A 513 -17.90 9.78 15.99
N GLU A 514 -17.64 9.03 17.06
CA GLU A 514 -16.28 8.61 17.47
C GLU A 514 -15.61 7.70 16.43
N LEU A 515 -16.36 6.76 15.84
CA LEU A 515 -15.88 5.95 14.72
C LEU A 515 -15.50 6.84 13.52
N THR A 516 -16.32 7.85 13.24
CA THR A 516 -16.11 8.79 12.12
C THR A 516 -14.87 9.67 12.32
N THR A 517 -14.63 10.20 13.53
CA THR A 517 -13.43 10.98 13.83
C THR A 517 -12.17 10.10 13.81
N GLN A 518 -12.22 8.91 14.39
CA GLN A 518 -11.11 7.93 14.35
C GLN A 518 -10.74 7.55 12.90
N LEU A 519 -11.73 7.23 12.06
CA LEU A 519 -11.52 6.94 10.63
C LEU A 519 -10.91 8.14 9.90
N THR A 520 -11.42 9.35 10.12
CA THR A 520 -10.92 10.57 9.48
C THR A 520 -9.47 10.87 9.86
N VAL A 521 -9.12 10.74 11.16
CA VAL A 521 -7.76 10.96 11.66
C VAL A 521 -6.78 9.91 11.12
N ILE A 522 -7.13 8.62 11.14
CA ILE A 522 -6.25 7.57 10.62
C ILE A 522 -6.09 7.69 9.10
N MET A 523 -7.18 7.83 8.35
CA MET A 523 -7.16 7.88 6.89
C MET A 523 -6.44 9.13 6.37
N GLY A 524 -6.82 10.31 6.86
CA GLY A 524 -6.18 11.59 6.48
C GLY A 524 -4.75 11.71 6.99
N GLY A 525 -4.48 11.27 8.23
CA GLY A 525 -3.14 11.25 8.81
C GLY A 525 -2.19 10.33 8.06
N LYS A 526 -2.64 9.13 7.69
CA LYS A 526 -1.87 8.18 6.85
C LYS A 526 -1.56 8.79 5.49
N ALA A 527 -2.59 9.28 4.78
CA ALA A 527 -2.47 9.90 3.47
C ALA A 527 -1.41 11.03 3.45
N ILE A 528 -1.50 11.96 4.40
CA ILE A 528 -0.56 13.09 4.53
C ILE A 528 0.85 12.60 4.90
N TRP A 529 0.98 11.71 5.89
CA TRP A 529 2.30 11.21 6.31
C TRP A 529 3.01 10.46 5.20
N ASN A 530 2.28 9.58 4.50
CA ASN A 530 2.85 8.78 3.42
C ASN A 530 3.26 9.67 2.25
N ASN A 531 2.41 10.59 1.78
CA ASN A 531 2.78 11.57 0.74
C ASN A 531 4.00 12.44 1.12
N ILE A 532 4.19 12.77 2.40
CA ILE A 532 5.42 13.43 2.87
C ILE A 532 6.63 12.48 2.78
N GLN A 533 6.52 11.27 3.32
CA GLN A 533 7.58 10.27 3.37
C GLN A 533 8.06 9.86 1.96
N GLU A 534 7.09 9.65 1.07
CA GLU A 534 7.19 9.38 -0.37
C GLU A 534 8.10 10.38 -1.12
N VAL A 535 7.83 11.67 -0.96
CA VAL A 535 8.58 12.72 -1.64
C VAL A 535 9.93 12.97 -0.96
N LEU A 536 9.93 13.03 0.38
CA LEU A 536 11.03 13.55 1.17
C LEU A 536 12.17 12.53 1.36
N LEU A 537 11.88 11.24 1.60
CA LEU A 537 12.93 10.23 1.81
C LEU A 537 13.85 10.01 0.59
N PRO A 538 13.34 9.75 -0.64
CA PRO A 538 14.23 9.52 -1.78
C PRO A 538 14.94 10.80 -2.20
N TRP A 539 14.28 11.97 -2.11
CA TRP A 539 14.89 13.27 -2.36
C TRP A 539 16.04 13.56 -1.38
N MET A 540 15.84 13.35 -0.07
CA MET A 540 16.91 13.50 0.93
C MET A 540 18.06 12.53 0.70
N LYS A 541 17.78 11.25 0.39
CA LYS A 541 18.83 10.27 0.08
C LYS A 541 19.66 10.69 -1.14
N ASN A 542 19.01 11.14 -2.21
CA ASN A 542 19.68 11.63 -3.42
C ASN A 542 20.48 12.93 -3.15
N LEU A 543 19.96 13.83 -2.30
CA LEU A 543 20.65 15.06 -1.90
C LEU A 543 21.90 14.78 -1.05
N ILE A 544 21.78 13.91 -0.05
CA ILE A 544 22.88 13.45 0.81
C ILE A 544 23.94 12.74 -0.03
N PHE A 545 23.54 11.85 -0.95
CA PHE A 545 24.47 11.13 -1.83
C PHE A 545 25.28 12.10 -2.70
N ARG A 546 24.63 13.11 -3.30
CA ARG A 546 25.30 14.18 -4.07
C ARG A 546 26.25 15.02 -3.22
N TYR A 547 25.86 15.33 -1.98
CA TYR A 547 26.71 16.09 -1.05
C TYR A 547 27.96 15.30 -0.63
N CYS A 548 27.81 14.00 -0.33
CA CYS A 548 28.91 13.12 0.05
C CYS A 548 29.85 12.78 -1.12
N THR A 549 29.33 12.63 -2.35
CA THR A 549 30.15 12.37 -3.55
C THR A 549 30.88 13.61 -4.09
N ARG A 550 30.49 14.81 -3.64
CA ARG A 550 31.16 16.11 -3.80
C ARG A 550 31.92 16.31 -5.13
N VAL A 551 31.22 16.06 -6.24
CA VAL A 551 31.77 16.15 -7.59
C VAL A 551 32.31 17.56 -7.88
N GLY A 552 33.55 17.65 -8.40
CA GLY A 552 34.11 18.91 -8.90
C GLY A 552 33.29 19.42 -10.09
N SER A 553 32.70 20.62 -9.96
CA SER A 553 31.56 21.09 -10.77
C SER A 553 31.82 21.34 -12.26
N GLU A 554 33.03 21.05 -12.76
CA GLU A 554 33.43 21.25 -14.16
C GLU A 554 33.37 19.98 -15.02
N LYS A 555 33.37 18.78 -14.42
CA LYS A 555 33.39 17.53 -15.19
C LYS A 555 32.01 17.18 -15.76
N VAL A 556 31.96 16.87 -17.06
CA VAL A 556 30.76 16.32 -17.74
C VAL A 556 30.55 14.86 -17.32
N ILE A 557 29.34 14.50 -16.92
CA ILE A 557 28.99 13.17 -16.39
C ILE A 557 28.12 12.39 -17.41
N PRO A 558 28.47 11.15 -17.79
CA PRO A 558 27.72 10.34 -18.75
C PRO A 558 26.42 9.74 -18.18
N ARG A 559 25.48 9.30 -19.06
CA ARG A 559 24.19 8.66 -18.71
C ARG A 559 24.29 7.63 -17.58
N TRP A 560 25.22 6.67 -17.72
CA TRP A 560 25.35 5.54 -16.78
C TRP A 560 25.76 5.99 -15.38
N GLU A 561 26.61 7.00 -15.29
CA GLU A 561 27.06 7.56 -14.01
C GLU A 561 26.00 8.50 -13.40
N GLN A 562 25.25 9.24 -14.22
CA GLN A 562 24.07 10.00 -13.76
C GLN A 562 23.00 9.07 -13.16
N ASP A 563 22.65 7.96 -13.84
CA ASP A 563 21.64 7.03 -13.34
C ASP A 563 22.16 6.21 -12.14
N TYR A 564 23.47 5.95 -12.04
CA TYR A 564 24.06 5.37 -10.82
C TYR A 564 23.86 6.22 -9.56
N GLN A 565 23.77 7.56 -9.69
CA GLN A 565 23.50 8.46 -8.55
C GLN A 565 22.04 8.42 -8.06
N LEU A 566 21.12 7.77 -8.80
CA LEU A 566 19.71 7.60 -8.39
C LEU A 566 19.55 6.39 -7.45
N GLN A 567 18.46 6.36 -6.67
CA GLN A 567 18.18 5.23 -5.79
C GLN A 567 17.84 3.96 -6.62
N PRO A 568 18.36 2.77 -6.28
CA PRO A 568 17.79 1.52 -6.78
C PRO A 568 16.40 1.31 -6.14
N ILE A 569 15.45 0.76 -6.90
CA ILE A 569 14.22 0.22 -6.28
C ILE A 569 14.54 -1.08 -5.54
N GLY A 570 13.81 -1.37 -4.46
CA GLY A 570 13.98 -2.61 -3.69
C GLY A 570 13.54 -3.85 -4.48
N LYS A 571 13.96 -5.05 -4.05
CA LYS A 571 13.59 -6.32 -4.70
C LYS A 571 12.08 -6.55 -4.82
N LEU A 572 11.29 -5.94 -3.93
CA LEU A 572 9.83 -6.01 -3.88
C LEU A 572 9.13 -5.07 -4.89
N GLY A 573 9.85 -4.14 -5.54
CA GLY A 573 9.28 -3.23 -6.52
C GLY A 573 8.06 -2.44 -6.00
N LEU A 574 6.95 -2.53 -6.73
CA LEU A 574 5.68 -1.83 -6.46
C LEU A 574 4.86 -2.40 -5.28
N PHE A 575 5.41 -3.33 -4.50
CA PHE A 575 4.68 -4.02 -3.43
C PHE A 575 3.99 -3.06 -2.43
N TYR A 576 4.72 -2.04 -1.97
CA TYR A 576 4.23 -1.09 -0.97
C TYR A 576 3.14 -0.17 -1.53
N GLU A 577 3.24 0.20 -2.81
CA GLU A 577 2.29 1.07 -3.51
C GLU A 577 0.90 0.38 -3.64
N TYR A 578 0.89 -0.93 -3.96
CA TYR A 578 -0.35 -1.71 -3.90
C TYR A 578 -0.87 -1.87 -2.47
N LEU A 579 -0.01 -2.14 -1.48
CA LEU A 579 -0.39 -2.28 -0.07
C LEU A 579 -1.05 -1.00 0.47
N GLU A 580 -0.49 0.16 0.13
CA GLU A 580 -1.01 1.50 0.43
C GLU A 580 -2.47 1.64 -0.02
N MET A 581 -2.71 1.38 -1.31
CA MET A 581 -4.01 1.55 -1.97
C MET A 581 -5.04 0.49 -1.58
N VAL A 582 -4.61 -0.75 -1.32
CA VAL A 582 -5.48 -1.84 -0.81
C VAL A 582 -5.94 -1.55 0.62
N ILE A 583 -5.10 -0.94 1.46
CA ILE A 583 -5.53 -0.45 2.78
C ILE A 583 -6.46 0.76 2.65
N GLN A 584 -6.25 1.66 1.69
CA GLN A 584 -7.21 2.75 1.42
C GLN A 584 -8.58 2.21 0.97
N PHE A 585 -8.61 1.18 0.11
CA PHE A 585 -9.85 0.53 -0.33
C PHE A 585 -10.65 -0.08 0.84
N GLY A 586 -9.97 -0.72 1.80
CA GLY A 586 -10.64 -1.26 2.99
C GLY A 586 -11.23 -0.17 3.89
N PHE A 587 -10.55 0.97 4.09
CA PHE A 587 -11.16 2.12 4.79
C PHE A 587 -12.42 2.63 4.08
N VAL A 588 -12.39 2.75 2.75
CA VAL A 588 -13.54 3.22 1.96
C VAL A 588 -14.71 2.23 1.97
N THR A 589 -14.45 0.92 1.98
CA THR A 589 -15.51 -0.09 1.83
C THR A 589 -16.05 -0.64 3.14
N LEU A 590 -15.20 -0.97 4.13
CA LEU A 590 -15.61 -1.65 5.36
C LEU A 590 -16.51 -0.78 6.27
N PHE A 591 -16.38 0.55 6.18
CA PHE A 591 -17.00 1.52 7.09
C PHE A 591 -17.82 2.62 6.37
N VAL A 592 -18.21 2.42 5.10
CA VAL A 592 -18.94 3.45 4.32
C VAL A 592 -20.28 3.85 4.98
N ALA A 593 -20.92 2.92 5.69
CA ALA A 593 -22.16 3.16 6.43
C ALA A 593 -22.02 4.16 7.60
N SER A 594 -20.83 4.38 8.15
CA SER A 594 -20.60 5.42 9.17
C SER A 594 -20.16 6.75 8.57
N PHE A 595 -19.40 6.74 7.46
CA PHE A 595 -18.82 7.96 6.89
C PHE A 595 -18.97 8.05 5.35
N PRO A 596 -20.09 8.61 4.84
CA PRO A 596 -20.35 8.73 3.40
C PRO A 596 -19.35 9.60 2.62
N LEU A 597 -18.52 10.41 3.28
CA LEU A 597 -17.47 11.22 2.65
C LEU A 597 -16.12 10.49 2.53
N ALA A 598 -15.97 9.25 3.03
CA ALA A 598 -14.74 8.46 2.85
C ALA A 598 -14.28 8.34 1.37
N PRO A 599 -15.16 8.13 0.37
CA PRO A 599 -14.75 8.10 -1.03
C PRO A 599 -14.23 9.46 -1.54
N VAL A 600 -14.68 10.58 -0.95
CA VAL A 600 -14.20 11.94 -1.31
C VAL A 600 -12.75 12.12 -0.83
N LEU A 601 -12.44 11.72 0.40
CA LEU A 601 -11.05 11.78 0.92
C LEU A 601 -10.13 10.85 0.12
N ALA A 602 -10.59 9.64 -0.21
CA ALA A 602 -9.86 8.69 -1.05
C ALA A 602 -9.59 9.23 -2.46
N LEU A 603 -10.59 9.87 -3.09
CA LEU A 603 -10.45 10.49 -4.40
C LEU A 603 -9.40 11.61 -4.38
N VAL A 604 -9.43 12.48 -3.37
CA VAL A 604 -8.44 13.55 -3.21
C VAL A 604 -7.04 12.97 -3.01
N ASN A 605 -6.87 11.92 -2.19
CA ASN A 605 -5.57 11.27 -2.04
C ASN A 605 -5.06 10.70 -3.37
N ASN A 606 -5.85 9.87 -4.05
CA ASN A 606 -5.46 9.27 -5.34
C ASN A 606 -5.04 10.28 -6.41
N LEU A 607 -5.67 11.46 -6.46
CA LEU A 607 -5.34 12.51 -7.42
C LEU A 607 -3.94 13.10 -7.18
N PHE A 608 -3.45 13.11 -5.94
CA PHE A 608 -2.04 13.40 -5.62
C PHE A 608 -1.16 12.16 -5.83
N GLU A 609 -1.58 10.99 -5.33
CA GLU A 609 -0.84 9.73 -5.36
C GLU A 609 -0.33 9.39 -6.77
N ILE A 610 -1.22 9.43 -7.77
CA ILE A 610 -0.90 9.18 -9.20
C ILE A 610 0.28 10.05 -9.68
N ARG A 611 0.42 11.27 -9.16
CA ARG A 611 1.47 12.22 -9.54
C ARG A 611 2.73 12.05 -8.71
N VAL A 612 2.60 11.75 -7.43
CA VAL A 612 3.73 11.45 -6.54
C VAL A 612 4.43 10.18 -7.00
N ASP A 613 3.69 9.10 -7.28
CA ASP A 613 4.22 7.85 -7.86
C ASP A 613 4.92 8.07 -9.21
N ALA A 614 4.25 8.77 -10.13
CA ALA A 614 4.82 9.08 -11.43
C ALA A 614 6.12 9.90 -11.29
N TRP A 615 6.12 10.92 -10.43
CA TRP A 615 7.30 11.75 -10.15
C TRP A 615 8.43 10.95 -9.49
N LYS A 616 8.10 10.09 -8.52
CA LYS A 616 8.99 9.18 -7.78
C LYS A 616 9.74 8.27 -8.76
N ILE A 617 9.00 7.59 -9.63
CA ILE A 617 9.52 6.62 -10.61
C ILE A 617 10.23 7.29 -11.82
N VAL A 618 9.83 8.50 -12.22
CA VAL A 618 10.48 9.24 -13.32
C VAL A 618 11.76 9.96 -12.88
N THR A 619 11.83 10.48 -11.65
CA THR A 619 12.89 11.42 -11.24
C THR A 619 13.86 10.91 -10.17
N GLN A 620 13.43 10.09 -9.20
CA GLN A 620 14.26 9.74 -8.03
C GLN A 620 14.88 8.34 -8.07
N PHE A 621 14.21 7.40 -8.71
CA PHE A 621 14.65 6.00 -8.85
C PHE A 621 15.37 5.74 -10.18
N ARG A 622 16.22 4.70 -10.18
CA ARG A 622 16.79 4.08 -11.39
C ARG A 622 15.69 3.36 -12.18
N ARG A 623 15.86 3.27 -13.50
CA ARG A 623 14.96 2.53 -14.39
C ARG A 623 14.89 1.06 -13.94
N MET A 624 13.67 0.56 -13.78
CA MET A 624 13.42 -0.83 -13.45
C MET A 624 13.67 -1.73 -14.67
N VAL A 625 13.95 -3.00 -14.44
CA VAL A 625 13.89 -4.01 -15.51
C VAL A 625 12.41 -4.26 -15.83
N PRO A 626 11.97 -4.19 -17.10
CA PRO A 626 10.59 -4.47 -17.48
C PRO A 626 10.18 -5.93 -17.18
N GLU A 627 9.27 -6.11 -16.23
CA GLU A 627 8.60 -7.38 -15.95
C GLU A 627 7.23 -7.41 -16.66
N LYS A 628 6.89 -8.56 -17.28
CA LYS A 628 5.52 -8.81 -17.76
C LYS A 628 4.63 -9.25 -16.60
N ALA A 629 3.42 -8.71 -16.55
CA ALA A 629 2.34 -9.16 -15.69
C ALA A 629 1.04 -9.13 -16.50
N GLN A 630 0.14 -10.08 -16.24
CA GLN A 630 -1.21 -10.13 -16.85
C GLN A 630 -2.27 -9.52 -15.93
N ASP A 631 -2.00 -9.53 -14.63
CA ASP A 631 -2.89 -9.19 -13.53
C ASP A 631 -2.12 -8.44 -12.42
N ILE A 632 -2.84 -8.03 -11.37
CA ILE A 632 -2.24 -7.41 -10.18
C ILE A 632 -1.73 -8.44 -9.15
N GLY A 633 -1.80 -9.74 -9.45
CA GLY A 633 -1.36 -10.82 -8.58
C GLY A 633 -2.24 -11.00 -7.34
N ALA A 634 -1.62 -11.39 -6.23
CA ALA A 634 -2.29 -11.70 -4.96
C ALA A 634 -3.18 -10.57 -4.39
N TRP A 635 -3.06 -9.33 -4.88
CA TRP A 635 -3.93 -8.23 -4.49
C TRP A 635 -5.38 -8.39 -4.96
N GLN A 636 -5.64 -9.08 -6.09
CA GLN A 636 -7.01 -9.29 -6.59
C GLN A 636 -7.88 -10.13 -5.64
N PRO A 637 -7.48 -11.34 -5.19
CA PRO A 637 -8.25 -12.10 -4.20
C PRO A 637 -8.31 -11.41 -2.83
N ILE A 638 -7.31 -10.59 -2.47
CA ILE A 638 -7.36 -9.77 -1.24
C ILE A 638 -8.47 -8.72 -1.34
N LEU A 639 -8.56 -7.97 -2.45
CA LEU A 639 -9.64 -6.99 -2.68
C LEU A 639 -11.02 -7.65 -2.69
N GLN A 640 -11.16 -8.83 -3.28
CA GLN A 640 -12.39 -9.62 -3.24
C GLN A 640 -12.76 -10.04 -1.81
N GLY A 641 -11.81 -10.50 -1.00
CA GLY A 641 -12.04 -10.85 0.40
C GLY A 641 -12.47 -9.64 1.25
N VAL A 642 -11.85 -8.48 1.04
CA VAL A 642 -12.25 -7.21 1.69
C VAL A 642 -13.65 -6.78 1.27
N ALA A 643 -14.00 -6.92 -0.02
CA ALA A 643 -15.34 -6.58 -0.52
C ALA A 643 -16.44 -7.49 0.07
N ILE A 644 -16.19 -8.79 0.21
CA ILE A 644 -17.11 -9.73 0.86
C ILE A 644 -17.29 -9.36 2.34
N LEU A 645 -16.19 -9.07 3.05
CA LEU A 645 -16.24 -8.66 4.45
C LEU A 645 -16.97 -7.31 4.64
N ALA A 646 -16.82 -6.37 3.69
CA ALA A 646 -17.49 -5.08 3.73
C ALA A 646 -19.02 -5.19 3.72
N VAL A 647 -19.61 -6.16 3.01
CA VAL A 647 -21.08 -6.37 3.05
C VAL A 647 -21.52 -6.73 4.48
N ALA A 648 -20.82 -7.65 5.13
CA ALA A 648 -21.10 -8.03 6.51
C ALA A 648 -20.83 -6.88 7.51
N SER A 649 -19.70 -6.16 7.36
CA SER A 649 -19.34 -5.04 8.23
C SER A 649 -20.35 -3.92 8.17
N ASN A 650 -20.76 -3.45 6.98
CA ASN A 650 -21.76 -2.38 6.87
C ASN A 650 -23.15 -2.82 7.37
N ALA A 651 -23.55 -4.07 7.13
CA ALA A 651 -24.81 -4.60 7.69
C ALA A 651 -24.79 -4.58 9.24
N MET A 652 -23.68 -4.98 9.87
CA MET A 652 -23.51 -4.91 11.33
C MET A 652 -23.42 -3.46 11.84
N ILE A 653 -22.78 -2.54 11.11
CA ILE A 653 -22.73 -1.11 11.48
C ILE A 653 -24.14 -0.51 11.48
N ILE A 654 -24.94 -0.78 10.45
CA ILE A 654 -26.33 -0.31 10.36
C ILE A 654 -27.20 -0.92 11.48
N ALA A 655 -27.06 -2.22 11.74
CA ALA A 655 -27.89 -2.93 12.72
C ALA A 655 -27.54 -2.67 14.19
N PHE A 656 -26.24 -2.53 14.52
CA PHE A 656 -25.78 -2.48 15.92
C PHE A 656 -25.11 -1.16 16.32
N THR A 657 -24.40 -0.49 15.41
CA THR A 657 -23.66 0.76 15.70
C THR A 657 -24.50 2.01 15.43
N SER A 658 -25.42 1.94 14.47
CA SER A 658 -26.33 3.03 14.12
C SER A 658 -27.65 2.95 14.90
N ASP A 659 -28.17 4.10 15.29
CA ASP A 659 -29.49 4.24 15.95
C ASP A 659 -30.67 4.20 14.93
N MET A 660 -30.45 3.67 13.72
CA MET A 660 -31.50 3.64 12.68
C MET A 660 -32.59 2.61 13.00
N ILE A 661 -32.22 1.44 13.52
CA ILE A 661 -33.18 0.36 13.78
C ILE A 661 -34.09 0.68 14.99
N PRO A 662 -33.58 1.15 16.15
CA PRO A 662 -34.45 1.52 17.28
C PRO A 662 -35.44 2.65 16.91
N ARG A 663 -34.99 3.69 16.21
CA ARG A 663 -35.87 4.76 15.67
C ARG A 663 -36.97 4.21 14.77
N LEU A 664 -36.62 3.30 13.84
CA LEU A 664 -37.58 2.73 12.90
C LEU A 664 -38.62 1.84 13.62
N VAL A 665 -38.18 1.06 14.61
CA VAL A 665 -39.06 0.26 15.48
C VAL A 665 -39.97 1.18 16.32
N TYR A 666 -39.45 2.29 16.85
CA TYR A 666 -40.26 3.25 17.59
C TYR A 666 -41.37 3.86 16.73
N TYR A 667 -40.98 4.39 15.56
CA TYR A 667 -41.91 5.03 14.61
C TYR A 667 -43.07 4.11 14.23
N TRP A 668 -42.78 2.86 13.84
CA TRP A 668 -43.80 1.93 13.37
C TRP A 668 -44.57 1.21 14.48
N SER A 669 -43.97 0.95 15.65
CA SER A 669 -44.55 0.06 16.67
C SER A 669 -44.81 0.69 18.04
N PHE A 670 -44.05 1.70 18.47
CA PHE A 670 -44.15 2.27 19.83
C PHE A 670 -44.68 3.70 19.89
N SER A 671 -44.79 4.42 18.76
CA SER A 671 -45.44 5.74 18.74
C SER A 671 -46.97 5.66 18.78
N VAL A 672 -47.56 4.51 18.42
CA VAL A 672 -49.01 4.31 18.27
C VAL A 672 -49.54 3.23 19.23
N TYR A 673 -50.83 3.30 19.57
CA TYR A 673 -51.55 2.30 20.36
C TYR A 673 -51.34 0.88 19.79
N PRO A 674 -51.03 -0.15 20.62
CA PRO A 674 -51.20 -0.21 22.07
C PRO A 674 -50.00 0.28 22.91
N TYR A 675 -48.90 0.72 22.30
CA TYR A 675 -47.64 1.00 23.01
C TYR A 675 -47.32 2.49 23.17
N GLY A 676 -47.94 3.37 22.39
CA GLY A 676 -47.78 4.82 22.48
C GLY A 676 -49.09 5.60 22.37
N ASP A 677 -49.07 6.84 22.85
CA ASP A 677 -50.26 7.68 22.99
C ASP A 677 -50.64 8.46 21.71
N HIS A 678 -49.84 8.40 20.65
CA HIS A 678 -50.13 9.15 19.41
C HIS A 678 -51.07 8.38 18.48
N SER A 679 -51.96 9.10 17.81
CA SER A 679 -52.92 8.55 16.83
C SER A 679 -52.32 8.30 15.44
N SER A 680 -51.04 8.62 15.23
CA SER A 680 -50.34 8.52 13.94
C SER A 680 -48.85 8.35 14.16
N HIS A 681 -48.19 7.57 13.29
CA HIS A 681 -46.75 7.31 13.36
C HIS A 681 -45.93 8.60 13.42
N THR A 682 -45.22 8.80 14.54
CA THR A 682 -44.41 9.99 14.82
C THR A 682 -43.08 9.61 15.47
N MET A 683 -42.12 10.53 15.41
CA MET A 683 -40.82 10.44 16.10
C MET A 683 -40.78 11.35 17.34
N GLN A 684 -41.92 11.91 17.76
CA GLN A 684 -42.03 12.71 18.98
C GLN A 684 -42.01 11.80 20.22
N GLY A 685 -41.32 12.22 21.27
CA GLY A 685 -41.21 11.45 22.53
C GLY A 685 -40.19 10.29 22.47
N TYR A 686 -39.44 10.15 21.38
CA TYR A 686 -38.50 9.04 21.18
C TYR A 686 -37.45 8.95 22.30
N ILE A 687 -36.87 10.08 22.71
CA ILE A 687 -35.87 10.14 23.79
C ILE A 687 -36.46 9.61 25.10
N ASN A 688 -37.61 10.15 25.50
CA ASN A 688 -38.25 9.86 26.77
C ASN A 688 -38.69 8.38 26.89
N ASN A 689 -39.05 7.75 25.77
CA ASN A 689 -39.53 6.37 25.75
C ASN A 689 -38.40 5.34 25.51
N THR A 690 -37.21 5.77 25.06
CA THR A 690 -36.05 4.90 24.80
C THR A 690 -35.08 4.85 25.97
N LEU A 691 -35.11 5.86 26.86
CA LEU A 691 -34.34 5.85 28.09
C LEU A 691 -35.06 5.02 29.18
N SER A 692 -34.40 3.97 29.66
CA SER A 692 -34.84 3.18 30.81
C SER A 692 -34.63 3.95 32.11
N VAL A 693 -35.71 4.16 32.87
CA VAL A 693 -35.64 4.71 34.23
C VAL A 693 -35.03 3.68 35.18
N PHE A 694 -34.10 4.13 36.03
CA PHE A 694 -33.46 3.36 37.09
C PHE A 694 -33.68 4.08 38.44
N ASP A 695 -34.17 3.37 39.46
CA ASP A 695 -34.28 3.90 40.81
C ASP A 695 -32.93 3.77 41.53
N ILE A 696 -32.49 4.83 42.21
CA ILE A 696 -31.21 4.85 42.94
C ILE A 696 -31.19 3.79 44.06
N GLN A 697 -32.36 3.34 44.53
CA GLN A 697 -32.51 2.31 45.56
C GLN A 697 -32.16 0.88 45.08
N ASP A 698 -32.12 0.62 43.77
CA ASP A 698 -31.75 -0.70 43.21
C ASP A 698 -30.22 -0.95 43.17
N PHE A 699 -29.40 0.00 43.64
CA PHE A 699 -27.97 -0.25 43.87
C PHE A 699 -27.76 -1.22 45.03
N SER A 700 -27.15 -2.37 44.74
CA SER A 700 -26.66 -3.31 45.76
C SER A 700 -25.81 -2.59 46.81
N ASN A 701 -26.02 -2.91 48.11
CA ASN A 701 -25.43 -2.26 49.30
C ASN A 701 -23.88 -2.16 49.35
N LYS A 702 -23.15 -2.65 48.35
CA LYS A 702 -21.70 -2.39 48.17
C LYS A 702 -21.37 -1.08 47.46
N ASN A 703 -22.35 -0.43 46.81
CA ASN A 703 -22.13 0.74 45.96
C ASN A 703 -22.66 2.04 46.62
N ILE A 704 -23.32 1.94 47.78
CA ILE A 704 -23.95 3.06 48.50
C ILE A 704 -23.22 3.34 49.84
N GLU A 705 -21.99 3.88 49.75
CA GLU A 705 -21.34 4.58 50.88
C GLU A 705 -20.95 5.99 50.41
N ILE A 706 -20.99 7.01 51.28
CA ILE A 706 -20.96 8.46 50.95
C ILE A 706 -22.26 8.99 50.34
N SER A 707 -23.16 9.47 51.22
CA SER A 707 -24.04 10.63 51.01
C SER A 707 -24.42 11.35 52.32
N ASP A 708 -23.71 11.11 53.42
CA ASP A 708 -23.96 11.72 54.74
C ASP A 708 -23.32 13.12 54.88
N THR A 709 -23.62 14.04 53.96
CA THR A 709 -23.26 15.47 54.13
C THR A 709 -24.09 16.42 53.26
N HIS A 710 -25.42 16.36 53.35
CA HIS A 710 -26.34 17.52 53.29
C HIS A 710 -27.79 17.05 53.41
N GLN A 711 -28.25 16.85 54.65
CA GLN A 711 -29.63 16.44 54.94
C GLN A 711 -30.48 17.68 55.24
N ASP A 712 -30.95 18.36 54.19
CA ASP A 712 -32.08 19.29 54.27
C ASP A 712 -32.70 19.51 52.88
N THR A 713 -34.01 19.78 52.82
CA THR A 713 -34.85 19.91 51.60
C THR A 713 -34.87 18.68 50.67
N THR A 714 -35.77 17.73 50.96
CA THR A 714 -36.29 16.82 49.92
C THR A 714 -37.39 17.53 49.10
N ASP A 715 -37.44 17.26 47.80
CA ASP A 715 -38.50 16.41 47.22
C ASP A 715 -38.26 16.19 45.71
N ASN A 716 -38.66 15.01 45.22
CA ASN A 716 -38.86 14.67 43.80
C ASN A 716 -37.63 14.60 42.85
N MET A 717 -36.57 13.83 43.17
CA MET A 717 -35.63 13.35 42.14
C MET A 717 -34.95 12.00 42.47
N ASN A 718 -35.75 10.96 42.72
CA ASN A 718 -35.26 9.61 43.08
C ASN A 718 -34.91 8.71 41.88
N THR A 719 -35.17 9.19 40.66
CA THR A 719 -35.14 8.41 39.41
C THR A 719 -34.12 8.96 38.42
N VAL A 720 -33.26 8.09 37.89
CA VAL A 720 -32.16 8.44 36.97
C VAL A 720 -32.40 7.74 35.62
N SER A 721 -32.15 8.43 34.51
CA SER A 721 -32.43 7.87 33.18
C SER A 721 -31.17 7.25 32.56
N THR A 722 -31.33 6.09 31.93
CA THR A 722 -30.24 5.28 31.36
C THR A 722 -30.64 4.76 29.97
N THR A 723 -29.71 4.26 29.16
CA THR A 723 -30.04 3.74 27.82
C THR A 723 -30.63 2.33 27.90
N GLY A 724 -31.85 2.14 27.38
CA GLY A 724 -32.46 0.82 27.25
C GLY A 724 -31.71 -0.12 26.31
N MET A 725 -31.96 -1.43 26.43
CA MET A 725 -31.44 -2.49 25.54
C MET A 725 -32.42 -2.82 24.41
#